data_AF-A0A9W7L9H9-F1
#
_entry.id   AF-A0A9W7L9H9-F1
#
_cell.length_a   1.000
_cell.length_b   1.000
_cell.length_c   1.000
_cell.angle_alpha   90.00
_cell.angle_beta   90.00
_cell.angle_gamma   90.00
#
_symmetry.space_group_name_H-M   'P 1'
#
loop_
_entity.id
_entity.type
_entity.pdbx_description
1 polymer ?
#
loop_
_entity_poly.entity_id
_entity_poly.type
_entity_poly.pdbx_seq_one_letter_code
_entity_poly.pdbx_strand_id
1 'polypeptide(L)'
;MLPRLTILCAVMVVACAVASRSLASSSKSTLLRFTRKFITCDDKDVEITDVTNRIIWAYSDSVPDGSGVGVGGPGGHVDRGSLSLRLRSGGTPQRPSDTPLHTLDMTVEDITVTPDDVPSGSFQVSGVTIDNGGEGEGKISTTSYWCKGINVTHLDGSPQHAVGFEPIVTEGNERRVHHILLYQCPDMANDPEAATYSGNCWADSTPRTVKQCNFGSVVTAWAIGGEPSYFPTAAGMKVGEGGVGGGYYMMEIHYDNYDASTFNDSSGLRMLYTPTLRENDIGVMYTGALIGIDIPPNEERYDINARCPWTCTANVPSAGIKVFNSLLHAHTAGVAVRTSLSDKNGNFKQSLGTEDYYDFNYQTPIPLDVTMHKDDEIHTRCTYNTEGRTKSTLFGLATGDEMCLTYLWYYPAMPDSGRCLFTNASPVGIQQGGLMSIVPDPYDNGRLPLAVCDASFINIASPNDLSYPEVYCEREVVPKEEEKWLVNGGGGEMDLEQLYDNVEVVNDKVSIYYTVDSGTSELHMAIRADTEGWVGVGFGGGKMKGSDIIMGWVNEDGGWVSDRFAEGNWEPAVDEVQDYYNLAVYSATCEVEDGGACQWVKGDANPVDEDVVLGAGAGKKSGGTALVLVGVVLMGLLWF
;
A
#
# COMPACT_ATOMS: atom_id res chain seq x y z
N MET A 1 48.33 73.07 20.24
CA MET A 1 48.66 74.00 19.14
C MET A 1 47.51 73.98 18.15
N LEU A 2 46.76 75.09 18.06
CA LEU A 2 45.80 75.43 16.99
C LEU A 2 46.57 75.86 15.72
N PRO A 3 45.99 75.90 14.50
CA PRO A 3 44.63 76.40 14.14
C PRO A 3 43.83 75.45 13.19
N ARG A 4 42.50 75.47 12.95
CA ARG A 4 41.41 76.47 12.75
C ARG A 4 41.56 77.45 11.58
N LEU A 5 40.90 77.17 10.44
CA LEU A 5 40.15 78.09 9.55
C LEU A 5 39.55 77.22 8.41
N THR A 6 38.25 76.89 8.33
CA THR A 6 37.05 77.69 8.00
C THR A 6 37.16 78.48 6.69
N ILE A 7 36.43 78.06 5.65
CA ILE A 7 35.45 78.87 4.88
C ILE A 7 34.55 77.94 4.04
N LEU A 8 33.26 78.27 4.09
CA LEU A 8 32.06 77.68 3.51
C LEU A 8 31.81 78.12 2.04
N CYS A 9 30.91 77.36 1.38
CA CYS A 9 30.08 77.65 0.18
C CYS A 9 30.78 77.53 -1.19
N ALA A 10 30.29 76.78 -2.20
CA ALA A 10 28.91 76.49 -2.60
C ALA A 10 28.78 75.07 -3.23
N VAL A 11 27.79 74.22 -2.88
CA VAL A 11 26.51 73.93 -3.64
C VAL A 11 26.81 73.44 -5.08
N MET A 12 26.49 72.24 -5.60
CA MET A 12 25.30 71.37 -5.51
C MET A 12 25.61 69.99 -6.15
N VAL A 13 25.13 68.90 -5.52
CA VAL A 13 24.56 67.65 -6.10
C VAL A 13 25.35 66.86 -7.17
N VAL A 14 25.89 65.69 -6.79
CA VAL A 14 25.64 64.39 -7.47
C VAL A 14 25.70 63.27 -6.42
N ALA A 15 24.64 62.47 -6.38
CA ALA A 15 24.48 61.31 -5.52
C ALA A 15 25.39 60.15 -5.95
N CYS A 16 26.01 59.48 -4.98
CA CYS A 16 26.42 58.09 -5.12
C CYS A 16 26.28 57.42 -3.75
N ALA A 17 25.04 57.10 -3.37
CA ALA A 17 24.78 56.17 -2.29
C ALA A 17 24.91 54.76 -2.89
N VAL A 18 26.04 54.13 -2.60
CA VAL A 18 26.20 52.67 -2.72
C VAL A 18 25.23 52.06 -1.71
N ALA A 19 24.02 51.74 -2.16
CA ALA A 19 23.14 50.84 -1.44
C ALA A 19 23.64 49.42 -1.72
N SER A 20 24.26 48.82 -0.71
CA SER A 20 24.40 47.38 -0.58
C SER A 20 23.02 46.75 -0.68
N ARG A 21 22.65 46.24 -1.85
CA ARG A 21 21.60 45.22 -1.94
C ARG A 21 22.19 43.96 -1.32
N SER A 22 21.77 43.60 -0.12
CA SER A 22 21.79 42.19 0.26
C SER A 22 20.95 41.47 -0.80
N LEU A 23 21.50 40.41 -1.38
CA LEU A 23 20.70 39.46 -2.14
C LEU A 23 19.81 38.76 -1.13
N ALA A 24 18.56 39.20 -0.99
CA ALA A 24 17.54 38.38 -0.35
C ALA A 24 17.50 37.07 -1.13
N SER A 25 17.73 35.94 -0.46
CA SER A 25 17.47 34.63 -1.07
C SER A 25 15.95 34.52 -1.22
N SER A 26 15.46 34.43 -2.44
CA SER A 26 14.04 34.15 -2.71
C SER A 26 13.87 32.66 -2.97
N SER A 27 12.96 31.97 -2.29
CA SER A 27 12.61 30.58 -2.62
C SER A 27 11.54 30.52 -3.71
N LYS A 28 11.77 29.59 -4.64
CA LYS A 28 11.01 29.26 -5.85
C LYS A 28 9.87 28.27 -5.58
N SER A 29 8.60 28.43 -5.96
CA SER A 29 7.63 27.32 -5.82
C SER A 29 6.60 27.24 -6.95
N THR A 30 6.30 26.01 -7.42
CA THR A 30 5.22 25.70 -8.36
C THR A 30 4.17 24.83 -7.64
N LEU A 31 2.89 25.17 -7.80
CA LEU A 31 1.75 24.47 -7.24
C LEU A 31 0.78 24.06 -8.34
N LEU A 32 0.50 22.77 -8.49
CA LEU A 32 -0.51 22.22 -9.40
C LEU A 32 -1.71 21.71 -8.59
N ARG A 33 -2.93 22.06 -9.00
CA ARG A 33 -4.20 21.67 -8.36
C ARG A 33 -5.17 21.10 -9.39
N PHE A 34 -5.93 20.09 -8.97
CA PHE A 34 -6.95 19.45 -9.79
C PHE A 34 -8.01 18.74 -8.93
N THR A 35 -9.11 18.35 -9.59
CA THR A 35 -10.11 17.41 -9.09
C THR A 35 -10.27 16.27 -10.09
N ARG A 36 -10.47 15.05 -9.60
CA ARG A 36 -10.71 13.85 -10.40
C ARG A 36 -11.74 12.94 -9.73
N LYS A 37 -12.55 12.22 -10.50
CA LYS A 37 -13.47 11.19 -9.97
C LYS A 37 -12.70 9.93 -9.58
N PHE A 38 -13.21 9.14 -8.61
CA PHE A 38 -12.52 7.90 -8.23
C PHE A 38 -12.45 6.88 -9.37
N ILE A 39 -13.52 6.78 -10.15
CA ILE A 39 -13.63 5.90 -11.31
C ILE A 39 -13.95 6.77 -12.51
N THR A 40 -13.24 6.58 -13.60
CA THR A 40 -13.48 7.24 -14.88
C THR A 40 -13.73 6.19 -15.95
N CYS A 41 -14.13 6.62 -17.15
CA CYS A 41 -14.44 5.70 -18.25
C CYS A 41 -13.34 5.68 -19.33
N ASP A 42 -12.15 6.18 -19.00
CA ASP A 42 -10.93 6.03 -19.78
C ASP A 42 -10.18 4.76 -19.31
N ASP A 43 -9.66 3.98 -20.26
CA ASP A 43 -8.89 2.76 -19.97
C ASP A 43 -7.42 3.03 -19.63
N LYS A 44 -6.96 4.28 -19.74
CA LYS A 44 -5.66 4.76 -19.30
C LYS A 44 -5.66 5.33 -17.90
N ASP A 45 -6.83 5.66 -17.39
CA ASP A 45 -7.04 6.21 -16.06
C ASP A 45 -7.00 5.15 -14.97
N VAL A 46 -6.31 5.48 -13.87
CA VAL A 46 -6.15 4.54 -12.76
C VAL A 46 -7.23 4.77 -11.70
N GLU A 47 -8.00 3.75 -11.34
CA GLU A 47 -9.03 3.87 -10.30
C GLU A 47 -8.43 4.28 -8.94
N ILE A 48 -9.08 5.24 -8.26
CA ILE A 48 -8.78 5.61 -6.87
C ILE A 48 -9.55 4.68 -5.92
N THR A 49 -8.82 3.74 -5.34
CA THR A 49 -9.39 2.65 -4.53
C THR A 49 -9.39 2.98 -3.03
N ASP A 50 -10.09 2.16 -2.24
CA ASP A 50 -10.13 2.19 -0.77
C ASP A 50 -8.97 1.45 -0.09
N VAL A 51 -7.99 1.04 -0.90
CA VAL A 51 -6.75 0.35 -0.51
C VAL A 51 -5.54 1.18 -0.93
N THR A 52 -4.40 0.54 -1.16
CA THR A 52 -3.15 1.16 -1.64
C THR A 52 -3.35 1.88 -2.97
N ASN A 53 -3.09 3.19 -2.98
CA ASN A 53 -2.96 4.00 -4.18
C ASN A 53 -1.50 4.44 -4.28
N ARG A 54 -0.78 3.99 -5.32
CA ARG A 54 0.62 4.40 -5.53
C ARG A 54 0.66 5.65 -6.39
N ILE A 55 1.24 6.70 -5.84
CA ILE A 55 1.38 8.01 -6.47
C ILE A 55 2.84 8.16 -6.89
N ILE A 56 3.07 8.55 -8.13
CA ILE A 56 4.37 9.02 -8.62
C ILE A 56 4.36 10.54 -8.69
N TRP A 57 5.52 11.14 -8.47
CA TRP A 57 5.71 12.58 -8.61
C TRP A 57 7.04 12.89 -9.27
N ALA A 58 7.11 14.01 -9.96
CA ALA A 58 8.35 14.54 -10.52
C ALA A 58 8.27 16.05 -10.67
N TYR A 59 9.41 16.72 -10.61
CA TYR A 59 9.52 18.13 -10.98
C TYR A 59 10.85 18.42 -11.69
N SER A 60 10.91 19.56 -12.36
CA SER A 60 12.13 20.08 -12.97
C SER A 60 12.19 21.59 -12.90
N ASP A 61 13.40 22.14 -12.88
CA ASP A 61 13.63 23.59 -12.97
C ASP A 61 13.48 24.12 -14.40
N SER A 62 13.32 23.23 -15.40
CA SER A 62 13.02 23.64 -16.76
C SER A 62 11.55 24.04 -16.91
N VAL A 63 11.32 25.17 -17.56
CA VAL A 63 9.99 25.58 -18.02
C VAL A 63 9.86 25.12 -19.47
N PRO A 64 8.87 24.29 -19.84
CA PRO A 64 8.68 23.86 -21.22
C PRO A 64 8.46 25.02 -22.21
N ASP A 65 9.21 25.01 -23.31
CA ASP A 65 9.21 26.02 -24.38
C ASP A 65 8.02 25.82 -25.34
N GLY A 66 6.77 26.01 -24.89
CA GLY A 66 5.66 25.90 -25.85
C GLY A 66 4.26 25.92 -25.28
N SER A 67 3.43 26.72 -25.94
CA SER A 67 1.99 26.76 -25.83
C SER A 67 1.34 25.63 -26.64
N GLY A 68 1.17 24.47 -26.04
CA GLY A 68 0.34 23.42 -26.65
C GLY A 68 0.75 21.99 -26.35
N VAL A 69 -0.25 21.23 -25.94
CA VAL A 69 -0.32 19.78 -25.97
C VAL A 69 -0.03 19.29 -27.40
N GLY A 70 1.18 18.77 -27.62
CA GLY A 70 1.62 18.20 -28.91
C GLY A 70 3.00 18.63 -29.44
N VAL A 71 3.70 19.58 -28.80
CA VAL A 71 5.05 19.99 -29.22
C VAL A 71 6.01 19.91 -28.04
N GLY A 72 6.64 18.74 -27.86
CA GLY A 72 7.71 18.53 -26.88
C GLY A 72 7.25 18.68 -25.43
N GLY A 73 6.98 17.57 -24.77
CA GLY A 73 6.78 17.55 -23.33
C GLY A 73 8.03 18.00 -22.58
N PRO A 74 7.90 18.22 -21.27
CA PRO A 74 9.02 18.60 -20.44
C PRO A 74 10.21 17.66 -20.65
N GLY A 75 11.42 18.22 -20.77
CA GLY A 75 12.65 17.45 -20.71
C GLY A 75 12.79 16.68 -19.38
N GLY A 76 13.90 15.95 -19.21
CA GLY A 76 14.12 15.17 -17.99
C GLY A 76 13.85 15.93 -16.68
N HIS A 77 13.24 15.25 -15.71
CA HIS A 77 13.03 15.77 -14.36
C HIS A 77 14.37 15.93 -13.61
N VAL A 78 14.44 16.93 -12.73
CA VAL A 78 15.56 17.08 -11.78
C VAL A 78 15.41 16.07 -10.65
N ASP A 79 14.19 15.87 -10.18
CA ASP A 79 13.88 14.99 -9.06
C ASP A 79 12.55 14.27 -9.28
N ARG A 80 12.43 13.09 -8.68
CA ARG A 80 11.25 12.22 -8.80
C ARG A 80 11.17 11.25 -7.64
N GLY A 81 9.97 10.72 -7.41
CA GLY A 81 9.78 9.63 -6.48
C GLY A 81 8.41 8.99 -6.60
N SER A 82 8.14 8.09 -5.67
CA SER A 82 6.84 7.47 -5.49
C SER A 82 6.51 7.40 -4.01
N LEU A 83 5.23 7.37 -3.69
CA LEU A 83 4.72 7.15 -2.35
C LEU A 83 3.39 6.38 -2.43
N SER A 84 3.07 5.63 -1.39
CA SER A 84 1.86 4.81 -1.33
C SER A 84 0.95 5.38 -0.25
N LEU A 85 -0.30 5.70 -0.60
CA LEU A 85 -1.30 6.24 0.32
C LEU A 85 -2.58 5.44 0.26
N ARG A 86 -3.30 5.45 1.39
CA ARG A 86 -4.71 5.09 1.42
C ARG A 86 -5.57 6.35 1.33
N LEU A 87 -5.91 6.75 0.10
CA LEU A 87 -6.64 8.00 -0.16
C LEU A 87 -8.06 7.97 0.42
N ARG A 88 -8.76 6.85 0.24
CA ARG A 88 -10.13 6.67 0.75
C ARG A 88 -10.06 5.93 2.09
N SER A 89 -10.18 6.66 3.20
CA SER A 89 -10.29 6.04 4.52
C SER A 89 -11.74 5.61 4.80
N GLY A 90 -11.94 4.43 5.40
CA GLY A 90 -13.25 3.93 5.84
C GLY A 90 -13.81 4.66 7.08
N GLY A 91 -13.41 5.91 7.29
CA GLY A 91 -13.54 6.63 8.56
C GLY A 91 -12.42 6.24 9.54
N THR A 92 -12.01 7.19 10.39
CA THR A 92 -11.03 6.93 11.46
C THR A 92 -11.62 5.91 12.44
N PRO A 93 -10.96 4.75 12.65
CA PRO A 93 -11.36 3.80 13.66
C PRO A 93 -11.55 4.52 15.00
N GLN A 94 -12.72 4.38 15.62
CA GLN A 94 -12.98 5.01 16.92
C GLN A 94 -12.28 4.22 18.02
N ARG A 95 -11.47 4.94 18.81
CA ARG A 95 -10.79 4.33 19.95
C ARG A 95 -11.80 3.67 20.90
N PRO A 96 -11.60 2.41 21.31
CA PRO A 96 -12.51 1.70 22.20
C PRO A 96 -12.79 2.48 23.49
N SER A 97 -14.05 2.44 23.94
CA SER A 97 -14.52 3.11 25.17
C SER A 97 -14.92 2.12 26.27
N ASP A 98 -14.46 0.86 26.15
CA ASP A 98 -14.68 -0.20 27.13
C ASP A 98 -14.26 0.25 28.54
N THR A 99 -14.95 -0.23 29.57
CA THR A 99 -14.68 0.17 30.96
C THR A 99 -14.65 -1.07 31.87
N PRO A 100 -13.54 -1.35 32.58
CA PRO A 100 -12.26 -0.63 32.52
C PRO A 100 -11.49 -0.92 31.23
N LEU A 101 -10.76 0.07 30.72
CA LEU A 101 -9.78 -0.08 29.63
C LEU A 101 -8.38 0.01 30.21
N HIS A 102 -7.56 -0.99 29.92
CA HIS A 102 -6.16 -1.08 30.31
C HIS A 102 -5.26 -1.00 29.07
N THR A 103 -3.99 -0.66 29.29
CA THR A 103 -2.98 -0.56 28.25
C THR A 103 -1.74 -1.36 28.64
N LEU A 104 -1.12 -2.03 27.67
CA LEU A 104 0.17 -2.70 27.80
C LEU A 104 1.08 -2.31 26.63
N ASP A 105 2.21 -1.68 26.93
CA ASP A 105 3.19 -1.28 25.92
C ASP A 105 4.18 -2.43 25.70
N MET A 106 4.36 -2.82 24.44
CA MET A 106 5.26 -3.87 23.97
C MET A 106 6.28 -3.21 23.05
N THR A 107 7.47 -2.90 23.55
CA THR A 107 8.51 -2.18 22.79
C THR A 107 9.84 -2.94 22.79
N VAL A 108 10.73 -2.60 21.86
CA VAL A 108 12.07 -3.22 21.76
C VAL A 108 13.04 -2.75 22.87
N GLU A 109 12.74 -1.63 23.54
CA GLU A 109 13.45 -1.03 24.68
C GLU A 109 14.93 -0.68 24.42
N ASP A 110 15.17 0.53 23.93
CA ASP A 110 16.48 1.21 23.77
C ASP A 110 17.51 0.39 22.98
N ILE A 111 17.10 -0.16 21.84
CA ILE A 111 18.00 -0.90 20.95
C ILE A 111 18.83 0.07 20.10
N THR A 112 19.99 -0.41 19.63
CA THR A 112 20.77 0.26 18.58
C THR A 112 20.66 -0.56 17.31
N VAL A 113 20.09 0.01 16.26
CA VAL A 113 20.03 -0.57 14.92
C VAL A 113 21.21 -0.07 14.11
N THR A 114 21.93 -1.00 13.49
CA THR A 114 23.15 -0.73 12.72
C THR A 114 23.02 -1.21 11.28
N PRO A 115 23.77 -0.63 10.32
CA PRO A 115 23.75 -1.10 8.93
C PRO A 115 24.30 -2.51 8.71
N ASP A 116 24.95 -3.09 9.73
CA ASP A 116 25.46 -4.47 9.73
C ASP A 116 24.40 -5.48 10.22
N ASP A 117 23.22 -5.03 10.67
CA ASP A 117 22.09 -5.89 11.07
C ASP A 117 21.37 -6.48 9.85
N VAL A 118 22.13 -7.19 9.02
CA VAL A 118 21.67 -7.82 7.78
C VAL A 118 20.93 -9.12 8.10
N PRO A 119 19.80 -9.42 7.41
CA PRO A 119 19.21 -10.75 7.44
C PRO A 119 20.27 -11.78 6.98
N SER A 120 20.66 -12.69 7.85
CA SER A 120 21.67 -13.70 7.55
C SER A 120 21.25 -15.05 8.12
N GLY A 121 21.40 -16.13 7.35
CA GLY A 121 21.22 -17.50 7.84
C GLY A 121 20.17 -18.32 7.09
N SER A 122 20.21 -19.63 7.34
CA SER A 122 19.22 -20.59 6.84
C SER A 122 18.66 -21.41 8.01
N PHE A 123 17.44 -21.88 7.91
CA PHE A 123 16.85 -22.72 8.93
C PHE A 123 15.97 -23.84 8.34
N GLN A 124 15.74 -24.87 9.14
CA GLN A 124 15.04 -26.09 8.71
C GLN A 124 13.62 -26.12 9.28
N VAL A 125 12.63 -26.18 8.40
CA VAL A 125 11.22 -26.44 8.76
C VAL A 125 10.81 -27.76 8.13
N SER A 126 10.51 -28.76 8.96
CA SER A 126 9.98 -30.06 8.51
C SER A 126 10.77 -30.73 7.35
N GLY A 127 12.11 -30.57 7.35
CA GLY A 127 13.00 -31.14 6.33
C GLY A 127 13.22 -30.26 5.08
N VAL A 128 12.63 -29.06 5.04
CA VAL A 128 12.89 -28.05 4.01
C VAL A 128 13.88 -27.02 4.55
N THR A 129 14.98 -26.82 3.83
CA THR A 129 15.90 -25.70 4.05
C THR A 129 15.26 -24.43 3.52
N ILE A 130 15.03 -23.45 4.39
CA ILE A 130 14.64 -22.09 4.03
C ILE A 130 15.88 -21.23 4.25
N ASP A 131 16.43 -20.69 3.17
CA ASP A 131 17.59 -19.80 3.18
C ASP A 131 17.08 -18.37 3.09
N ASN A 132 17.42 -17.49 4.04
CA ASN A 132 16.87 -16.13 4.08
C ASN A 132 17.51 -15.18 3.06
N GLY A 133 18.11 -15.72 1.99
CA GLY A 133 18.67 -14.94 0.90
C GLY A 133 19.70 -13.91 1.32
N GLY A 134 20.39 -14.15 2.44
CA GLY A 134 21.23 -13.15 3.08
C GLY A 134 22.22 -12.54 2.09
N GLU A 135 22.24 -11.21 2.03
CA GLU A 135 23.35 -10.49 1.43
C GLU A 135 24.60 -10.88 2.24
N GLY A 136 25.48 -11.71 1.66
CA GLY A 136 26.57 -12.35 2.40
C GLY A 136 27.38 -11.40 3.30
N GLU A 137 27.98 -11.97 4.35
CA GLU A 137 28.78 -11.26 5.36
C GLU A 137 29.64 -10.13 4.75
N GLY A 138 29.47 -8.90 5.24
CA GLY A 138 30.23 -7.73 4.81
C GLY A 138 29.55 -6.79 3.80
N LYS A 139 28.23 -6.91 3.60
CA LYS A 139 27.42 -5.95 2.83
C LYS A 139 26.57 -5.08 3.76
N ILE A 140 26.54 -3.78 3.49
CA ILE A 140 25.67 -2.80 4.17
C ILE A 140 24.26 -3.03 3.64
N SER A 141 23.31 -3.37 4.50
CA SER A 141 21.90 -3.50 4.12
C SER A 141 21.12 -2.26 4.53
N THR A 142 20.22 -1.81 3.66
CA THR A 142 19.22 -0.78 3.96
C THR A 142 17.98 -1.37 4.63
N THR A 143 17.96 -2.67 4.94
CA THR A 143 16.79 -3.40 5.45
C THR A 143 17.20 -4.27 6.63
N SER A 144 16.55 -4.07 7.78
CA SER A 144 16.79 -4.87 8.99
C SER A 144 15.47 -5.31 9.63
N TYR A 145 15.45 -6.53 10.18
CA TYR A 145 14.29 -7.07 10.89
C TYR A 145 14.67 -7.40 12.33
N TRP A 146 13.99 -6.80 13.30
CA TRP A 146 14.24 -6.99 14.72
C TRP A 146 13.08 -7.73 15.38
N CYS A 147 13.39 -8.83 16.06
CA CYS A 147 12.42 -9.68 16.73
C CYS A 147 12.55 -9.53 18.24
N LYS A 148 11.41 -9.35 18.91
CA LYS A 148 11.27 -9.26 20.37
C LYS A 148 10.26 -10.30 20.86
N GLY A 149 10.69 -11.20 21.73
CA GLY A 149 9.79 -12.08 22.47
C GLY A 149 9.01 -11.29 23.52
N ILE A 150 7.69 -11.49 23.55
CA ILE A 150 6.77 -10.81 24.45
C ILE A 150 6.00 -11.85 25.24
N ASN A 151 6.06 -11.72 26.57
CA ASN A 151 5.35 -12.57 27.50
C ASN A 151 4.32 -11.76 28.29
N VAL A 152 3.04 -12.06 28.06
CA VAL A 152 1.91 -11.43 28.75
C VAL A 152 1.21 -12.37 29.73
N THR A 153 1.86 -13.46 30.17
CA THR A 153 1.32 -14.38 31.19
C THR A 153 1.09 -13.71 32.55
N HIS A 154 1.60 -12.50 32.79
CA HIS A 154 1.20 -11.72 33.96
C HIS A 154 -0.29 -11.31 33.94
N LEU A 155 -0.94 -11.38 32.78
CA LEU A 155 -2.39 -11.26 32.62
C LEU A 155 -3.12 -12.56 32.99
N ASP A 156 -2.40 -13.64 33.34
CA ASP A 156 -2.98 -14.91 33.76
C ASP A 156 -3.63 -14.80 35.14
N GLY A 157 -4.86 -15.30 35.24
CA GLY A 157 -5.70 -15.23 36.45
C GLY A 157 -7.15 -14.85 36.15
N SER A 158 -7.40 -14.31 34.95
CA SER A 158 -8.74 -14.27 34.34
C SER A 158 -8.62 -14.03 32.82
N PRO A 159 -9.54 -14.55 32.00
CA PRO A 159 -9.58 -14.21 30.58
C PRO A 159 -9.78 -12.71 30.36
N GLN A 160 -9.09 -12.15 29.37
CA GLN A 160 -9.19 -10.73 28.97
C GLN A 160 -9.47 -10.64 27.46
N HIS A 161 -10.00 -9.50 27.01
CA HIS A 161 -10.10 -9.16 25.59
C HIS A 161 -9.17 -8.01 25.25
N ALA A 162 -8.22 -8.24 24.35
CA ALA A 162 -7.60 -7.17 23.59
C ALA A 162 -8.65 -6.60 22.63
N VAL A 163 -8.79 -5.28 22.62
CA VAL A 163 -9.80 -4.53 21.87
C VAL A 163 -9.20 -3.59 20.83
N GLY A 164 -7.88 -3.51 20.78
CA GLY A 164 -7.15 -2.81 19.73
C GLY A 164 -5.66 -2.69 20.01
N PHE A 165 -4.93 -2.16 19.02
CA PHE A 165 -3.50 -1.94 19.04
C PHE A 165 -3.16 -0.56 18.46
N GLU A 166 -2.32 0.21 19.16
CA GLU A 166 -1.83 1.51 18.73
C GLU A 166 -0.31 1.41 18.46
N PRO A 167 0.22 1.98 17.37
CA PRO A 167 1.67 2.05 17.15
C PRO A 167 2.33 2.97 18.18
N ILE A 168 3.53 2.60 18.62
CA ILE A 168 4.45 3.48 19.35
C ILE A 168 5.69 3.62 18.48
N VAL A 169 5.91 4.81 17.91
CA VAL A 169 7.09 5.09 17.09
C VAL A 169 7.96 6.10 17.81
N THR A 170 9.25 5.81 17.88
CA THR A 170 10.25 6.72 18.47
C THR A 170 10.34 7.98 17.63
N GLU A 171 10.29 9.15 18.28
CA GLU A 171 10.39 10.45 17.61
C GLU A 171 11.67 10.53 16.76
N GLY A 172 11.52 10.90 15.48
CA GLY A 172 12.61 10.95 14.50
C GLY A 172 12.87 9.64 13.74
N ASN A 173 12.22 8.53 14.13
CA ASN A 173 12.29 7.24 13.43
C ASN A 173 11.03 6.95 12.61
N GLU A 174 10.13 7.91 12.39
CA GLU A 174 8.86 7.73 11.65
C GLU A 174 9.08 7.26 10.21
N ARG A 175 10.22 7.62 9.61
CA ARG A 175 10.62 7.17 8.27
C ARG A 175 11.46 5.89 8.27
N ARG A 176 11.88 5.42 9.44
CA ARG A 176 12.73 4.23 9.60
C ARG A 176 11.93 3.02 10.05
N VAL A 177 10.98 3.19 10.98
CA VAL A 177 10.06 2.11 11.38
C VAL A 177 9.05 1.92 10.26
N HIS A 178 9.28 0.91 9.44
CA HIS A 178 8.54 0.72 8.21
C HIS A 178 7.30 -0.15 8.41
N HIS A 179 7.41 -1.25 9.18
CA HIS A 179 6.24 -1.97 9.70
C HIS A 179 6.53 -2.71 11.00
N ILE A 180 5.47 -2.98 11.77
CA ILE A 180 5.48 -3.75 13.02
C ILE A 180 4.43 -4.86 12.93
N LEU A 181 4.86 -6.10 13.14
CA LEU A 181 4.00 -7.29 13.16
C LEU A 181 4.02 -7.92 14.55
N LEU A 182 2.88 -8.40 15.01
CA LEU A 182 2.78 -9.18 16.25
C LEU A 182 2.26 -10.58 15.93
N TYR A 183 3.04 -11.61 16.23
CA TYR A 183 2.69 -13.01 15.98
C TYR A 183 2.33 -13.73 17.27
N GLN A 184 1.41 -14.70 17.18
CA GLN A 184 1.11 -15.66 18.25
C GLN A 184 2.11 -16.83 18.22
N CYS A 185 2.74 -17.12 19.37
CA CYS A 185 3.87 -18.04 19.46
C CYS A 185 3.77 -19.01 20.66
N PRO A 186 2.81 -19.95 20.68
CA PRO A 186 2.61 -20.84 21.83
C PRO A 186 3.84 -21.68 22.19
N ASP A 187 4.67 -22.03 21.21
CA ASP A 187 5.87 -22.84 21.44
C ASP A 187 6.94 -22.12 22.28
N MET A 188 6.90 -20.78 22.35
CA MET A 188 7.79 -19.99 23.21
C MET A 188 7.52 -20.20 24.70
N ALA A 189 6.36 -20.77 25.07
CA ALA A 189 6.09 -21.16 26.46
C ALA A 189 7.11 -22.17 27.01
N ASN A 190 7.70 -22.98 26.12
CA ASN A 190 8.69 -23.99 26.46
C ASN A 190 10.13 -23.56 26.14
N ASP A 191 10.33 -22.31 25.71
CA ASP A 191 11.63 -21.77 25.30
C ASP A 191 11.85 -20.39 25.98
N PRO A 192 12.43 -20.38 27.20
CA PRO A 192 12.67 -19.14 27.95
C PRO A 192 13.61 -18.16 27.23
N GLU A 193 14.54 -18.67 26.41
CA GLU A 193 15.44 -17.84 25.61
C GLU A 193 14.65 -17.09 24.55
N ALA A 194 13.80 -17.80 23.80
CA ALA A 194 12.90 -17.18 22.84
C ALA A 194 11.95 -16.17 23.51
N ALA A 195 11.34 -16.53 24.65
CA ALA A 195 10.37 -15.69 25.36
C ALA A 195 10.91 -14.32 25.82
N THR A 196 12.22 -14.15 25.90
CA THR A 196 12.89 -12.89 26.28
C THR A 196 13.82 -12.36 25.20
N TYR A 197 13.82 -12.99 24.02
CA TYR A 197 14.71 -12.66 22.93
C TYR A 197 14.50 -11.21 22.48
N SER A 198 15.59 -10.52 22.16
CA SER A 198 15.57 -9.21 21.48
C SER A 198 16.80 -9.15 20.59
N GLY A 199 16.61 -9.10 19.29
CA GLY A 199 17.72 -9.09 18.33
C GLY A 199 17.26 -9.28 16.90
N ASN A 200 18.21 -9.42 15.99
CA ASN A 200 17.95 -9.69 14.59
C ASN A 200 17.08 -10.96 14.42
N CYS A 201 15.98 -10.86 13.66
CA CYS A 201 15.05 -11.98 13.46
C CYS A 201 15.69 -13.23 12.84
N TRP A 202 16.81 -13.06 12.14
CA TRP A 202 17.31 -14.06 11.21
C TRP A 202 18.71 -14.57 11.51
N ALA A 203 19.52 -13.83 12.27
CA ALA A 203 20.91 -14.18 12.61
C ALA A 203 21.09 -15.64 13.03
N ASP A 204 22.27 -16.21 12.79
CA ASP A 204 22.59 -17.60 13.13
C ASP A 204 22.40 -17.90 14.64
N SER A 205 22.59 -16.90 15.50
CA SER A 205 22.37 -16.99 16.95
C SER A 205 20.90 -16.94 17.36
N THR A 206 19.97 -16.56 16.47
CA THR A 206 18.56 -16.38 16.81
C THR A 206 17.91 -17.74 17.12
N PRO A 207 17.20 -17.89 18.25
CA PRO A 207 16.57 -19.14 18.64
C PRO A 207 15.64 -19.67 17.55
N ARG A 208 15.65 -20.98 17.35
CA ARG A 208 14.80 -21.64 16.34
C ARG A 208 13.33 -21.30 16.54
N THR A 209 12.87 -21.26 17.79
CA THR A 209 11.48 -20.97 18.15
C THR A 209 11.07 -19.55 17.74
N VAL A 210 11.98 -18.57 17.81
CA VAL A 210 11.75 -17.21 17.29
C VAL A 210 11.61 -17.25 15.77
N LYS A 211 12.57 -17.86 15.06
CA LYS A 211 12.51 -18.00 13.59
C LYS A 211 11.22 -18.70 13.12
N GLN A 212 10.79 -19.73 13.85
CA GLN A 212 9.56 -20.47 13.57
C GLN A 212 8.29 -19.64 13.82
N CYS A 213 8.32 -18.67 14.73
CA CYS A 213 7.13 -17.85 14.98
C CYS A 213 6.83 -16.84 13.86
N ASN A 214 7.75 -16.61 12.92
CA ASN A 214 7.41 -15.90 11.68
C ASN A 214 6.40 -16.68 10.80
N PHE A 215 6.11 -17.95 11.12
CA PHE A 215 4.97 -18.71 10.56
C PHE A 215 3.76 -18.78 11.51
N GLY A 216 3.77 -18.00 12.59
CA GLY A 216 2.68 -17.87 13.54
C GLY A 216 1.52 -17.08 12.93
N SER A 217 0.38 -17.05 13.63
CA SER A 217 -0.74 -16.21 13.22
C SER A 217 -0.45 -14.75 13.56
N VAL A 218 -0.57 -13.86 12.57
CA VAL A 218 -0.43 -12.40 12.76
C VAL A 218 -1.65 -11.87 13.52
N VAL A 219 -1.42 -11.38 14.73
CA VAL A 219 -2.41 -10.78 15.63
C VAL A 219 -2.83 -9.41 15.13
N THR A 220 -1.84 -8.62 14.75
CA THR A 220 -1.98 -7.27 14.24
C THR A 220 -0.76 -6.94 13.41
N ALA A 221 -0.96 -6.04 12.44
CA ALA A 221 0.08 -5.47 11.61
C ALA A 221 -0.11 -3.96 11.58
N TRP A 222 1.00 -3.23 11.56
CA TRP A 222 1.02 -1.79 11.35
C TRP A 222 2.15 -1.47 10.36
N ALA A 223 1.94 -0.52 9.46
CA ALA A 223 2.95 -0.01 8.54
C ALA A 223 2.99 1.51 8.61
N ILE A 224 4.05 2.13 8.09
CA ILE A 224 4.19 3.59 8.01
C ILE A 224 2.93 4.26 7.43
N GLY A 225 2.45 5.32 8.08
CA GLY A 225 1.19 5.99 7.72
C GLY A 225 -0.09 5.22 8.09
N GLY A 226 0.03 4.06 8.73
CA GLY A 226 -1.11 3.27 9.21
C GLY A 226 -1.76 3.86 10.45
N GLU A 227 -3.09 3.76 10.51
CA GLU A 227 -3.88 4.11 11.70
C GLU A 227 -3.83 2.99 12.76
N PRO A 228 -4.20 3.30 14.02
CA PRO A 228 -4.44 2.27 15.03
C PRO A 228 -5.46 1.22 14.58
N SER A 229 -5.25 -0.02 14.99
CA SER A 229 -6.17 -1.13 14.73
C SER A 229 -7.14 -1.28 15.91
N TYR A 230 -8.41 -0.90 15.73
CA TYR A 230 -9.44 -1.07 16.75
C TYR A 230 -10.46 -2.13 16.35
N PHE A 231 -10.86 -2.96 17.31
CA PHE A 231 -11.77 -4.07 17.04
C PHE A 231 -13.23 -3.70 17.27
N PRO A 232 -14.18 -4.31 16.51
CA PRO A 232 -15.61 -4.05 16.64
C PRO A 232 -16.12 -4.27 18.06
N THR A 233 -17.05 -3.44 18.56
CA THR A 233 -17.61 -3.56 19.92
C THR A 233 -18.26 -4.92 20.21
N ALA A 234 -18.62 -5.68 19.18
CA ALA A 234 -19.18 -7.03 19.30
C ALA A 234 -18.14 -8.12 19.63
N ALA A 235 -16.85 -7.84 19.47
CA ALA A 235 -15.81 -8.87 19.58
C ALA A 235 -14.47 -8.35 20.13
N GLY A 236 -13.74 -9.21 20.83
CA GLY A 236 -12.39 -8.93 21.33
C GLY A 236 -11.48 -10.14 21.16
N MET A 237 -10.18 -9.92 21.02
CA MET A 237 -9.23 -11.01 20.90
C MET A 237 -8.85 -11.51 22.29
N LYS A 238 -9.02 -12.81 22.52
CA LYS A 238 -8.81 -13.39 23.85
C LYS A 238 -7.32 -13.44 24.21
N VAL A 239 -6.97 -12.80 25.32
CA VAL A 239 -5.60 -12.74 25.89
C VAL A 239 -5.64 -13.11 27.38
N GLY A 240 -4.48 -13.41 27.98
CA GLY A 240 -4.38 -13.93 29.36
C GLY A 240 -4.87 -15.38 29.47
N GLU A 241 -5.57 -15.72 30.56
CA GLU A 241 -5.99 -17.10 30.84
C GLU A 241 -6.91 -17.67 29.74
N GLY A 242 -6.47 -18.75 29.10
CA GLY A 242 -7.19 -19.35 27.96
C GLY A 242 -7.21 -18.49 26.70
N GLY A 243 -6.32 -17.49 26.62
CA GLY A 243 -6.07 -16.69 25.44
C GLY A 243 -5.29 -17.43 24.36
N VAL A 244 -5.35 -16.91 23.14
CA VAL A 244 -4.69 -17.51 21.98
C VAL A 244 -3.17 -17.40 22.12
N GLY A 245 -2.42 -18.45 21.80
CA GLY A 245 -0.95 -18.46 21.93
C GLY A 245 -0.42 -18.59 23.36
N GLY A 246 -1.28 -18.81 24.36
CA GLY A 246 -0.86 -19.08 25.74
C GLY A 246 -0.14 -17.92 26.44
N GLY A 247 -0.34 -16.68 25.94
CA GLY A 247 0.32 -15.49 26.49
C GLY A 247 1.72 -15.21 25.91
N TYR A 248 2.14 -15.92 24.87
CA TYR A 248 3.43 -15.73 24.23
C TYR A 248 3.28 -15.20 22.80
N TYR A 249 4.01 -14.12 22.53
CA TYR A 249 4.00 -13.42 21.26
C TYR A 249 5.42 -13.09 20.82
N MET A 250 5.59 -12.82 19.54
CA MET A 250 6.81 -12.28 18.96
C MET A 250 6.44 -11.02 18.19
N MET A 251 7.06 -9.90 18.53
CA MET A 251 6.97 -8.67 17.76
C MET A 251 8.13 -8.60 16.79
N GLU A 252 7.85 -8.33 15.53
CA GLU A 252 8.84 -8.09 14.47
C GLU A 252 8.73 -6.63 14.03
N ILE A 253 9.85 -5.90 14.02
CA ILE A 253 9.93 -4.56 13.45
C ILE A 253 10.85 -4.62 12.23
N HIS A 254 10.31 -4.22 11.09
CA HIS A 254 11.10 -3.96 9.89
C HIS A 254 11.53 -2.49 9.87
N TYR A 255 12.84 -2.28 9.78
CA TYR A 255 13.45 -0.97 9.60
C TYR A 255 13.91 -0.76 8.16
N ASP A 256 13.49 0.36 7.56
CA ASP A 256 14.07 0.92 6.34
C ASP A 256 15.18 1.92 6.72
N ASN A 257 16.43 1.46 6.61
CA ASN A 257 17.62 2.24 6.91
C ASN A 257 18.18 2.91 5.64
N TYR A 258 17.35 3.73 5.01
CA TYR A 258 17.62 4.39 3.72
C TYR A 258 18.90 5.24 3.70
N ASP A 259 19.34 5.76 4.86
CA ASP A 259 20.55 6.57 5.00
C ASP A 259 21.77 5.79 5.49
N ALA A 260 21.63 4.47 5.70
CA ALA A 260 22.65 3.57 6.23
C ALA A 260 23.32 4.10 7.50
N SER A 261 22.55 4.79 8.36
CA SER A 261 23.06 5.32 9.63
C SER A 261 22.76 4.37 10.80
N THR A 262 23.52 4.54 11.88
CA THR A 262 23.20 3.89 13.16
C THR A 262 22.24 4.77 13.94
N PHE A 263 21.19 4.17 14.50
CA PHE A 263 20.19 4.89 15.28
C PHE A 263 19.69 4.09 16.47
N ASN A 264 19.13 4.79 17.46
CA ASN A 264 18.50 4.16 18.61
C ASN A 264 16.99 4.13 18.42
N ASP A 265 16.35 3.08 18.92
CA ASP A 265 14.90 2.90 18.79
C ASP A 265 14.28 2.23 20.02
N SER A 266 13.08 2.67 20.37
CA SER A 266 12.22 2.14 21.43
C SER A 266 10.78 1.95 20.93
N SER A 267 10.62 1.69 19.63
CA SER A 267 9.31 1.56 19.00
C SER A 267 8.64 0.21 19.31
N GLY A 268 7.35 0.09 18.99
CA GLY A 268 6.55 -1.10 19.23
C GLY A 268 5.05 -0.87 19.14
N LEU A 269 4.28 -1.62 19.94
CA LEU A 269 2.82 -1.60 19.94
C LEU A 269 2.27 -1.43 21.36
N ARG A 270 1.20 -0.64 21.51
CA ARG A 270 0.36 -0.60 22.71
C ARG A 270 -0.88 -1.45 22.49
N MET A 271 -1.03 -2.50 23.29
CA MET A 271 -2.28 -3.27 23.36
C MET A 271 -3.28 -2.58 24.28
N LEU A 272 -4.48 -2.35 23.78
CA LEU A 272 -5.65 -1.95 24.56
C LEU A 272 -6.42 -3.21 24.96
N TYR A 273 -6.70 -3.41 26.25
CA TYR A 273 -7.41 -4.61 26.72
C TYR A 273 -8.38 -4.35 27.87
N THR A 274 -9.36 -5.23 28.06
CA THR A 274 -10.39 -5.15 29.10
C THR A 274 -10.71 -6.51 29.73
N PRO A 275 -11.02 -6.56 31.04
CA PRO A 275 -11.53 -7.76 31.71
C PRO A 275 -13.01 -8.00 31.43
N THR A 276 -13.72 -7.02 30.88
CA THR A 276 -15.12 -7.17 30.49
C THR A 276 -15.16 -7.77 29.09
N LEU A 277 -15.22 -9.10 29.01
CA LEU A 277 -15.26 -9.81 27.74
C LEU A 277 -16.44 -9.33 26.90
N ARG A 278 -16.15 -8.98 25.64
CA ARG A 278 -17.15 -8.75 24.60
C ARG A 278 -17.84 -10.07 24.25
N GLU A 279 -18.95 -9.97 23.52
CA GLU A 279 -19.82 -11.12 23.22
C GLU A 279 -19.08 -12.24 22.48
N ASN A 280 -18.17 -11.89 21.56
CA ASN A 280 -17.49 -12.84 20.70
C ASN A 280 -15.97 -12.78 20.87
N ASP A 281 -15.33 -13.95 20.82
CA ASP A 281 -13.87 -14.06 20.67
C ASP A 281 -13.50 -13.80 19.19
N ILE A 282 -12.40 -13.10 18.94
CA ILE A 282 -11.83 -12.88 17.60
C ILE A 282 -10.86 -14.02 17.26
N GLY A 283 -10.99 -14.56 16.05
CA GLY A 283 -10.04 -15.45 15.42
C GLY A 283 -9.32 -14.76 14.26
N VAL A 284 -8.14 -15.29 13.90
CA VAL A 284 -7.41 -14.92 12.68
C VAL A 284 -7.21 -16.17 11.84
N MET A 285 -7.67 -16.11 10.60
CA MET A 285 -7.45 -17.14 9.59
C MET A 285 -6.56 -16.55 8.52
N TYR A 286 -5.56 -17.29 8.04
CA TYR A 286 -4.86 -16.87 6.82
C TYR A 286 -4.96 -17.91 5.72
N THR A 287 -5.10 -17.40 4.50
CA THR A 287 -5.32 -18.15 3.27
C THR A 287 -4.38 -17.69 2.16
N GLY A 288 -4.31 -18.44 1.06
CA GLY A 288 -3.38 -18.19 -0.03
C GLY A 288 -2.44 -19.37 -0.28
N ALA A 289 -1.28 -19.12 -0.89
CA ALA A 289 -0.25 -20.11 -1.17
C ALA A 289 1.03 -19.84 -0.38
N LEU A 290 1.61 -20.92 0.16
CA LEU A 290 2.96 -20.91 0.71
C LEU A 290 3.82 -21.94 -0.01
N ILE A 291 3.68 -23.22 0.36
CA ILE A 291 4.57 -24.28 -0.10
C ILE A 291 4.36 -24.54 -1.60
N GLY A 292 5.43 -24.44 -2.40
CA GLY A 292 5.37 -24.76 -3.83
C GLY A 292 5.11 -23.58 -4.77
N ILE A 293 5.21 -22.34 -4.24
CA ILE A 293 5.52 -21.17 -5.06
C ILE A 293 6.83 -21.41 -5.80
N ASP A 294 6.79 -21.26 -7.12
CA ASP A 294 7.93 -21.37 -8.04
C ASP A 294 7.66 -20.44 -9.23
N ILE A 295 8.14 -19.19 -9.14
CA ILE A 295 7.89 -18.13 -10.11
C ILE A 295 9.11 -18.01 -11.02
N PRO A 296 8.98 -18.24 -12.34
CA PRO A 296 10.09 -18.13 -13.27
C PRO A 296 10.79 -16.77 -13.22
N PRO A 297 12.11 -16.71 -13.50
CA PRO A 297 12.82 -15.44 -13.64
C PRO A 297 12.35 -14.66 -14.88
N ASN A 298 12.42 -13.33 -14.79
CA ASN A 298 12.21 -12.42 -15.91
C ASN A 298 10.79 -12.43 -16.52
N GLU A 299 9.77 -12.61 -15.68
CA GLU A 299 8.36 -12.48 -16.05
C GLU A 299 7.88 -11.05 -15.77
N GLU A 300 7.29 -10.38 -16.76
CA GLU A 300 6.62 -9.08 -16.55
C GLU A 300 5.38 -9.24 -15.66
N ARG A 301 4.68 -10.37 -15.81
CA ARG A 301 3.47 -10.71 -15.08
C ARG A 301 3.32 -12.23 -14.95
N TYR A 302 3.33 -12.75 -13.72
CA TYR A 302 3.08 -14.16 -13.41
C TYR A 302 2.05 -14.30 -12.29
N ASP A 303 1.01 -15.10 -12.49
CA ASP A 303 -0.06 -15.27 -11.51
C ASP A 303 0.03 -16.60 -10.77
N ILE A 304 -0.08 -16.55 -9.45
CA ILE A 304 -0.35 -17.71 -8.59
C ILE A 304 -1.78 -17.59 -8.07
N ASN A 305 -2.55 -18.66 -8.25
CA ASN A 305 -3.92 -18.75 -7.74
C ASN A 305 -3.96 -19.82 -6.65
N ALA A 306 -4.55 -19.46 -5.52
CA ALA A 306 -4.76 -20.30 -4.37
C ALA A 306 -6.24 -20.35 -4.03
N ARG A 307 -6.72 -21.51 -3.61
CA ARG A 307 -8.12 -21.73 -3.25
C ARG A 307 -8.22 -22.43 -1.92
N CYS A 308 -8.97 -21.83 -1.01
CA CYS A 308 -9.54 -22.46 0.16
C CYS A 308 -10.89 -23.11 -0.25
N PRO A 309 -10.95 -24.43 -0.45
CA PRO A 309 -12.16 -25.09 -0.93
C PRO A 309 -13.28 -25.05 0.12
N TRP A 310 -14.53 -25.18 -0.32
CA TRP A 310 -15.72 -25.16 0.56
C TRP A 310 -15.66 -26.20 1.70
N THR A 311 -14.92 -27.28 1.51
CA THR A 311 -14.72 -28.29 2.56
C THR A 311 -14.04 -27.69 3.78
N CYS A 312 -13.14 -26.73 3.56
CA CYS A 312 -12.43 -26.02 4.61
C CYS A 312 -13.23 -24.92 5.29
N THR A 313 -14.46 -24.70 4.84
CA THR A 313 -15.44 -23.86 5.54
C THR A 313 -16.65 -24.69 5.99
N ALA A 314 -16.60 -26.02 5.87
CA ALA A 314 -17.74 -26.88 6.21
C ALA A 314 -18.11 -26.83 7.71
N ASN A 315 -17.19 -26.44 8.60
CA ASN A 315 -17.48 -26.30 10.03
C ASN A 315 -17.86 -24.88 10.44
N VAL A 316 -17.90 -23.92 9.50
CA VAL A 316 -18.43 -22.59 9.78
C VAL A 316 -19.86 -22.75 10.31
N PRO A 317 -20.22 -22.11 11.45
CA PRO A 317 -21.56 -22.19 12.01
C PRO A 317 -22.64 -21.85 10.98
N SER A 318 -23.84 -22.41 11.14
CA SER A 318 -24.95 -22.12 10.22
C SER A 318 -25.34 -20.63 10.19
N ALA A 319 -25.07 -19.90 11.27
CA ALA A 319 -25.25 -18.45 11.34
C ALA A 319 -24.15 -17.66 10.61
N GLY A 320 -23.07 -18.32 10.18
CA GLY A 320 -21.89 -17.70 9.58
C GLY A 320 -20.91 -17.13 10.61
N ILE A 321 -19.79 -16.62 10.10
CA ILE A 321 -18.83 -15.79 10.81
C ILE A 321 -18.71 -14.43 10.12
N LYS A 322 -18.46 -13.39 10.91
CA LYS A 322 -18.24 -12.03 10.46
C LYS A 322 -16.76 -11.78 10.27
N VAL A 323 -16.32 -11.66 9.03
CA VAL A 323 -14.98 -11.20 8.65
C VAL A 323 -15.01 -9.67 8.63
N PHE A 324 -14.19 -9.05 9.48
CA PHE A 324 -14.22 -7.60 9.69
C PHE A 324 -12.92 -6.89 9.31
N ASN A 325 -11.85 -7.65 9.02
CA ASN A 325 -10.60 -7.08 8.57
C ASN A 325 -9.86 -8.07 7.67
N SER A 326 -9.09 -7.55 6.72
CA SER A 326 -8.28 -8.34 5.79
C SER A 326 -6.91 -7.69 5.58
N LEU A 327 -5.82 -8.46 5.62
CA LEU A 327 -4.49 -7.97 5.31
C LEU A 327 -3.90 -8.82 4.18
N LEU A 328 -3.67 -8.19 3.03
CA LEU A 328 -3.05 -8.81 1.88
C LEU A 328 -1.53 -8.80 2.04
N HIS A 329 -0.86 -9.88 1.62
CA HIS A 329 0.58 -10.02 1.81
C HIS A 329 1.25 -10.82 0.68
N ALA A 330 2.33 -10.25 0.15
CA ALA A 330 3.32 -10.82 -0.77
C ALA A 330 4.66 -10.11 -0.54
N HIS A 331 5.78 -10.65 -1.03
CA HIS A 331 7.09 -9.99 -0.92
C HIS A 331 7.36 -9.08 -2.14
N THR A 332 8.64 -8.77 -2.40
CA THR A 332 9.07 -7.69 -3.30
C THR A 332 8.79 -7.90 -4.79
N ALA A 333 8.55 -9.12 -5.24
CA ALA A 333 8.08 -9.39 -6.60
C ALA A 333 6.56 -9.24 -6.71
N GLY A 334 5.81 -9.22 -5.61
CA GLY A 334 4.36 -9.01 -5.60
C GLY A 334 3.97 -7.63 -6.13
N VAL A 335 3.08 -7.60 -7.13
CA VAL A 335 2.57 -6.35 -7.74
C VAL A 335 1.04 -6.23 -7.68
N ALA A 336 0.32 -7.33 -7.44
CA ALA A 336 -1.09 -7.30 -7.11
C ALA A 336 -1.50 -8.49 -6.23
N VAL A 337 -2.44 -8.28 -5.32
CA VAL A 337 -3.05 -9.35 -4.50
C VAL A 337 -4.56 -9.16 -4.48
N ARG A 338 -5.31 -10.22 -4.79
CA ARG A 338 -6.78 -10.18 -4.83
C ARG A 338 -7.33 -11.39 -4.09
N THR A 339 -8.19 -11.16 -3.11
CA THR A 339 -8.88 -12.22 -2.38
C THR A 339 -10.38 -12.03 -2.43
N SER A 340 -11.12 -13.10 -2.72
CA SER A 340 -12.56 -13.07 -2.89
C SER A 340 -13.23 -14.29 -2.28
N LEU A 341 -14.53 -14.14 -2.00
CA LEU A 341 -15.41 -15.19 -1.50
C LEU A 341 -16.38 -15.62 -2.61
N SER A 342 -16.63 -16.92 -2.70
CA SER A 342 -17.66 -17.51 -3.58
C SER A 342 -18.47 -18.56 -2.83
N ASP A 343 -19.63 -18.96 -3.35
CA ASP A 343 -20.33 -20.14 -2.85
C ASP A 343 -19.69 -21.45 -3.37
N LYS A 344 -20.11 -22.62 -2.84
CA LYS A 344 -19.64 -23.93 -3.30
C LYS A 344 -19.88 -24.25 -4.80
N ASN A 345 -20.68 -23.45 -5.50
CA ASN A 345 -20.93 -23.62 -6.94
C ASN A 345 -20.04 -22.71 -7.79
N GLY A 346 -19.14 -21.93 -7.16
CA GLY A 346 -18.27 -20.97 -7.81
C GLY A 346 -18.96 -19.63 -8.12
N ASN A 347 -20.12 -19.31 -7.54
CA ASN A 347 -20.72 -17.99 -7.74
C ASN A 347 -20.01 -16.97 -6.84
N PHE A 348 -19.49 -15.89 -7.44
CA PHE A 348 -18.88 -14.78 -6.70
C PHE A 348 -19.88 -14.19 -5.68
N LYS A 349 -19.41 -13.97 -4.45
CA LYS A 349 -20.18 -13.32 -3.38
C LYS A 349 -19.66 -11.92 -3.11
N GLN A 350 -18.38 -11.79 -2.77
CA GLN A 350 -17.81 -10.51 -2.34
C GLN A 350 -16.28 -10.52 -2.43
N SER A 351 -15.67 -9.35 -2.63
CA SER A 351 -14.23 -9.17 -2.44
C SER A 351 -13.90 -9.16 -0.94
N LEU A 352 -12.80 -9.81 -0.57
CA LEU A 352 -12.18 -9.75 0.75
C LEU A 352 -10.92 -8.87 0.73
N GLY A 353 -10.63 -8.18 -0.37
CA GLY A 353 -9.48 -7.31 -0.55
C GLY A 353 -8.96 -7.41 -1.99
N THR A 354 -8.66 -6.27 -2.61
CA THR A 354 -8.17 -6.21 -3.99
C THR A 354 -7.19 -5.05 -4.10
N GLU A 355 -5.91 -5.35 -4.14
CA GLU A 355 -4.83 -4.38 -4.39
C GLU A 355 -4.21 -4.66 -5.76
N ASP A 356 -4.61 -3.87 -6.75
CA ASP A 356 -4.11 -3.97 -8.12
C ASP A 356 -2.70 -3.37 -8.30
N TYR A 357 -2.32 -2.48 -7.38
CA TYR A 357 -1.02 -1.82 -7.30
C TYR A 357 -0.40 -2.08 -5.93
N TYR A 358 -0.37 -3.35 -5.53
CA TYR A 358 0.18 -3.77 -4.25
C TYR A 358 1.61 -3.23 -4.06
N ASP A 359 1.91 -2.81 -2.84
CA ASP A 359 3.25 -2.39 -2.45
C ASP A 359 3.69 -3.19 -1.24
N PHE A 360 4.75 -3.98 -1.39
CA PHE A 360 5.39 -4.66 -0.27
C PHE A 360 5.71 -3.69 0.87
N ASN A 361 6.01 -2.44 0.52
CA ASN A 361 6.34 -1.39 1.47
C ASN A 361 5.14 -0.69 2.13
N TYR A 362 3.91 -1.03 1.73
CA TYR A 362 2.70 -0.41 2.24
C TYR A 362 1.59 -1.44 2.39
N GLN A 363 1.59 -2.15 3.53
CA GLN A 363 0.64 -3.22 3.83
C GLN A 363 -0.26 -2.79 4.98
N THR A 364 -1.47 -2.33 4.65
CA THR A 364 -2.45 -1.88 5.66
C THR A 364 -3.67 -2.78 5.69
N PRO A 365 -4.26 -3.05 6.88
CA PRO A 365 -5.48 -3.84 6.95
C PRO A 365 -6.68 -3.12 6.29
N ILE A 366 -7.49 -3.88 5.57
CA ILE A 366 -8.71 -3.48 4.86
C ILE A 366 -9.92 -3.81 5.76
N PRO A 367 -10.63 -2.80 6.31
CA PRO A 367 -11.86 -3.03 7.06
C PRO A 367 -12.92 -3.69 6.18
N LEU A 368 -13.63 -4.66 6.74
CA LEU A 368 -14.67 -5.44 6.06
C LEU A 368 -15.93 -5.52 6.92
N ASP A 369 -17.07 -5.82 6.29
CA ASP A 369 -18.27 -6.35 6.95
C ASP A 369 -18.84 -7.46 6.06
N VAL A 370 -18.14 -8.60 6.06
CA VAL A 370 -18.49 -9.75 5.23
C VAL A 370 -18.96 -10.90 6.11
N THR A 371 -20.07 -11.54 5.74
CA THR A 371 -20.54 -12.74 6.43
C THR A 371 -20.17 -13.98 5.63
N MET A 372 -19.15 -14.71 6.07
CA MET A 372 -18.76 -15.98 5.49
C MET A 372 -19.64 -17.09 6.09
N HIS A 373 -20.18 -17.92 5.22
CA HIS A 373 -21.09 -19.00 5.57
C HIS A 373 -20.41 -20.36 5.39
N LYS A 374 -21.06 -21.38 5.95
CA LYS A 374 -20.74 -22.77 5.69
C LYS A 374 -20.72 -23.05 4.18
N ASP A 375 -19.70 -23.80 3.76
CA ASP A 375 -19.47 -24.23 2.38
C ASP A 375 -19.16 -23.07 1.40
N ASP A 376 -18.76 -21.89 1.87
CA ASP A 376 -18.18 -20.86 0.99
C ASP A 376 -16.70 -21.18 0.65
N GLU A 377 -16.20 -20.64 -0.45
CA GLU A 377 -14.81 -20.80 -0.87
C GLU A 377 -14.08 -19.46 -0.88
N ILE A 378 -12.81 -19.47 -0.49
CA ILE A 378 -11.94 -18.29 -0.57
C ILE A 378 -10.95 -18.49 -1.69
N HIS A 379 -10.78 -17.47 -2.53
CA HIS A 379 -9.87 -17.49 -3.67
C HIS A 379 -8.91 -16.34 -3.55
N THR A 380 -7.61 -16.63 -3.54
CA THR A 380 -6.53 -15.63 -3.47
C THR A 380 -5.68 -15.73 -4.71
N ARG A 381 -5.49 -14.62 -5.43
CA ARG A 381 -4.62 -14.50 -6.59
C ARG A 381 -3.53 -13.47 -6.29
N CYS A 382 -2.28 -13.88 -6.42
CA CYS A 382 -1.13 -12.98 -6.37
C CYS A 382 -0.50 -12.88 -7.75
N THR A 383 -0.23 -11.66 -8.18
CA THR A 383 0.45 -11.33 -9.44
C THR A 383 1.86 -10.84 -9.11
N TYR A 384 2.86 -11.38 -9.81
CA TYR A 384 4.27 -11.08 -9.59
C TYR A 384 4.94 -10.48 -10.83
N ASN A 385 5.95 -9.62 -10.61
CA ASN A 385 6.91 -9.17 -11.61
C ASN A 385 8.32 -9.61 -11.16
N THR A 386 9.00 -10.39 -11.99
CA THR A 386 10.36 -10.90 -11.73
C THR A 386 11.35 -10.43 -12.78
N GLU A 387 11.05 -9.36 -13.53
CA GLU A 387 12.00 -8.71 -14.43
C GLU A 387 13.29 -8.36 -13.69
N GLY A 388 14.44 -8.71 -14.26
CA GLY A 388 15.75 -8.52 -13.62
C GLY A 388 16.17 -9.61 -12.62
N ARG A 389 15.27 -10.51 -12.20
CA ARG A 389 15.67 -11.72 -11.45
C ARG A 389 16.24 -12.77 -12.41
N THR A 390 17.33 -13.43 -12.02
CA THR A 390 18.05 -14.41 -12.88
C THR A 390 17.79 -15.87 -12.53
N LYS A 391 17.10 -16.13 -11.41
CA LYS A 391 16.73 -17.45 -10.92
C LYS A 391 15.25 -17.47 -10.59
N SER A 392 14.70 -18.69 -10.53
CA SER A 392 13.33 -18.87 -10.06
C SER A 392 13.18 -18.35 -8.64
N THR A 393 12.06 -17.68 -8.38
CA THR A 393 11.69 -17.17 -7.06
C THR A 393 10.79 -18.19 -6.39
N LEU A 394 11.26 -18.75 -5.28
CA LEU A 394 10.56 -19.81 -4.57
C LEU A 394 9.81 -19.25 -3.36
N PHE A 395 8.99 -20.09 -2.74
CA PHE A 395 8.53 -19.84 -1.39
C PHE A 395 9.70 -19.68 -0.41
N GLY A 396 9.59 -18.68 0.46
CA GLY A 396 10.51 -18.51 1.58
C GLY A 396 10.13 -17.31 2.42
N LEU A 397 10.87 -17.11 3.50
CA LEU A 397 10.66 -16.00 4.43
C LEU A 397 11.51 -14.77 4.06
N ALA A 398 12.49 -14.92 3.18
CA ALA A 398 13.33 -13.80 2.77
C ALA A 398 12.52 -12.79 1.95
N THR A 399 12.87 -11.52 2.07
CA THR A 399 12.39 -10.44 1.19
C THR A 399 12.57 -10.77 -0.31
N GLY A 400 13.60 -11.56 -0.65
CA GLY A 400 13.89 -12.00 -2.02
C GLY A 400 13.15 -13.27 -2.47
N ASP A 401 12.62 -14.06 -1.53
CA ASP A 401 11.67 -15.16 -1.80
C ASP A 401 10.25 -14.60 -1.93
N GLU A 402 9.23 -15.46 -2.06
CA GLU A 402 7.84 -15.01 -2.18
C GLU A 402 6.82 -15.71 -1.29
N MET A 403 5.75 -14.98 -1.01
CA MET A 403 4.52 -15.45 -0.38
C MET A 403 3.30 -14.99 -1.16
N CYS A 404 2.18 -15.70 -0.97
CA CYS A 404 0.87 -15.25 -1.43
C CYS A 404 -0.13 -15.46 -0.31
N LEU A 405 -0.40 -14.44 0.51
CA LEU A 405 -1.22 -14.59 1.71
C LEU A 405 -2.31 -13.53 1.82
N THR A 406 -3.36 -13.90 2.53
CA THR A 406 -4.37 -12.98 3.05
C THR A 406 -4.75 -13.41 4.45
N TYR A 407 -4.58 -12.51 5.42
CA TYR A 407 -5.01 -12.70 6.81
C TYR A 407 -6.40 -12.09 6.98
N LEU A 408 -7.32 -12.83 7.59
CA LEU A 408 -8.71 -12.47 7.81
C LEU A 408 -9.01 -12.51 9.31
N TRP A 409 -9.39 -11.36 9.87
CA TRP A 409 -9.89 -11.30 11.25
C TRP A 409 -11.40 -11.49 11.23
N TYR A 410 -11.89 -12.37 12.10
CA TYR A 410 -13.30 -12.70 12.13
C TYR A 410 -13.81 -13.05 13.53
N TYR A 411 -15.12 -13.07 13.69
CA TYR A 411 -15.81 -13.55 14.89
C TYR A 411 -17.15 -14.24 14.55
N PRO A 412 -17.65 -15.17 15.37
CA PRO A 412 -16.98 -15.76 16.53
C PRO A 412 -15.79 -16.65 16.12
N ALA A 413 -14.75 -16.66 16.94
CA ALA A 413 -13.58 -17.52 16.77
C ALA A 413 -14.00 -19.00 16.74
N MET A 414 -13.45 -19.75 15.79
CA MET A 414 -13.69 -21.19 15.68
C MET A 414 -12.52 -21.99 16.29
N PRO A 415 -12.74 -23.16 16.90
CA PRO A 415 -11.65 -24.06 17.30
C PRO A 415 -10.81 -24.47 16.07
N ASP A 416 -9.47 -24.49 16.21
CA ASP A 416 -8.53 -25.05 15.21
C ASP A 416 -8.64 -24.45 13.78
N SER A 417 -8.94 -23.16 13.67
CA SER A 417 -9.32 -22.48 12.43
C SER A 417 -8.33 -21.39 12.01
N GLY A 418 -7.03 -21.70 12.14
CA GLY A 418 -5.96 -20.74 11.90
C GLY A 418 -5.50 -20.65 10.45
N ARG A 419 -5.71 -21.68 9.63
CA ARG A 419 -5.03 -21.82 8.32
C ARG A 419 -5.91 -22.48 7.26
N CYS A 420 -6.01 -21.85 6.09
CA CYS A 420 -6.55 -22.48 4.89
C CYS A 420 -5.64 -22.22 3.70
N LEU A 421 -4.61 -23.05 3.54
CA LEU A 421 -3.48 -22.79 2.65
C LEU A 421 -3.46 -23.73 1.45
N PHE A 422 -2.89 -23.25 0.36
CA PHE A 422 -2.65 -24.01 -0.86
C PHE A 422 -1.18 -24.43 -0.96
N THR A 423 -0.92 -25.67 -1.43
CA THR A 423 0.44 -26.18 -1.58
C THR A 423 0.68 -26.92 -2.91
N ASN A 424 1.83 -26.68 -3.57
CA ASN A 424 2.22 -27.40 -4.79
C ASN A 424 3.15 -28.60 -4.54
N ALA A 425 3.23 -29.11 -3.30
CA ALA A 425 4.13 -30.21 -2.96
C ALA A 425 3.52 -31.59 -3.22
N SER A 426 4.36 -32.54 -3.65
CA SER A 426 4.02 -33.97 -3.73
C SER A 426 3.68 -34.54 -2.34
N PRO A 427 2.70 -35.47 -2.21
CA PRO A 427 2.25 -36.02 -0.91
C PRO A 427 3.35 -36.66 -0.05
N VAL A 428 4.51 -36.96 -0.65
CA VAL A 428 5.61 -37.69 -0.02
C VAL A 428 6.32 -36.88 1.08
N GLY A 429 6.24 -35.54 1.05
CA GLY A 429 6.94 -34.67 2.01
C GLY A 429 6.15 -34.26 3.27
N ILE A 430 4.82 -34.41 3.28
CA ILE A 430 3.94 -33.84 4.32
C ILE A 430 3.54 -34.88 5.39
N GLN A 431 3.95 -36.15 5.25
CA GLN A 431 3.55 -37.22 6.17
C GLN A 431 4.17 -37.19 7.58
N GLN A 432 5.02 -36.21 7.92
CA GLN A 432 5.66 -36.16 9.24
C GLN A 432 5.19 -34.95 10.05
N GLY A 433 4.00 -35.06 10.67
CA GLY A 433 3.61 -34.17 11.78
C GLY A 433 2.14 -33.77 11.90
N GLY A 434 1.23 -34.72 12.12
CA GLY A 434 0.09 -34.63 13.05
C GLY A 434 -1.03 -33.56 12.99
N LEU A 435 -0.97 -32.46 12.21
CA LEU A 435 -1.97 -31.36 12.31
C LEU A 435 -2.52 -30.83 10.97
N MET A 436 -2.09 -31.38 9.84
CA MET A 436 -2.51 -30.89 8.52
C MET A 436 -3.02 -32.01 7.64
N SER A 437 -4.08 -31.74 6.89
CA SER A 437 -4.72 -32.69 6.01
C SER A 437 -4.61 -32.26 4.55
N ILE A 438 -4.18 -33.19 3.70
CA ILE A 438 -3.94 -32.95 2.27
C ILE A 438 -5.24 -33.22 1.50
N VAL A 439 -5.72 -32.22 0.75
CA VAL A 439 -6.92 -32.31 -0.08
C VAL A 439 -6.52 -32.22 -1.57
N PRO A 440 -6.73 -33.28 -2.36
CA PRO A 440 -6.52 -33.26 -3.80
C PRO A 440 -7.36 -32.19 -4.51
N ASP A 441 -6.74 -31.37 -5.37
CA ASP A 441 -7.46 -30.44 -6.24
C ASP A 441 -8.02 -31.20 -7.45
N PRO A 442 -9.36 -31.29 -7.62
CA PRO A 442 -9.97 -32.07 -8.68
C PRO A 442 -10.02 -31.37 -10.06
N TYR A 443 -9.37 -30.21 -10.22
CA TYR A 443 -9.34 -29.41 -11.46
C TYR A 443 -8.07 -29.64 -12.29
N ASP A 444 -7.10 -30.37 -11.74
CA ASP A 444 -5.81 -30.60 -12.37
C ASP A 444 -5.77 -31.95 -13.11
N ASN A 445 -5.42 -31.92 -14.40
CA ASN A 445 -5.21 -33.10 -15.25
C ASN A 445 -3.87 -33.82 -14.96
N GLY A 446 -3.44 -33.86 -13.70
CA GLY A 446 -2.22 -34.53 -13.25
C GLY A 446 -0.93 -33.75 -13.49
N ARG A 447 -0.95 -32.41 -13.39
CA ARG A 447 0.22 -31.52 -13.50
C ARG A 447 0.56 -30.74 -12.20
N LEU A 448 -0.16 -31.00 -11.08
CA LEU A 448 -0.22 -30.38 -9.71
C LEU A 448 -1.18 -29.17 -9.60
N PRO A 449 -1.83 -28.82 -8.42
CA PRO A 449 -1.38 -29.05 -7.02
C PRO A 449 -2.45 -29.40 -5.90
N LEU A 450 -2.08 -29.44 -4.59
CA LEU A 450 -2.85 -29.98 -3.42
C LEU A 450 -3.17 -28.90 -2.35
N ALA A 451 -4.42 -28.76 -1.91
CA ALA A 451 -4.75 -27.86 -0.78
C ALA A 451 -4.39 -28.50 0.59
N VAL A 452 -3.95 -27.68 1.56
CA VAL A 452 -3.64 -28.10 2.92
C VAL A 452 -4.47 -27.29 3.91
N CYS A 453 -5.44 -27.97 4.53
CA CYS A 453 -6.28 -27.41 5.58
C CYS A 453 -6.03 -28.15 6.90
N ASP A 454 -6.34 -27.50 8.02
CA ASP A 454 -6.37 -28.20 9.31
C ASP A 454 -7.31 -29.43 9.22
N ALA A 455 -7.01 -30.50 9.95
CA ALA A 455 -7.60 -31.84 9.76
C ALA A 455 -9.12 -31.92 10.01
N SER A 456 -9.74 -30.85 10.49
CA SER A 456 -11.18 -30.76 10.76
C SER A 456 -12.05 -30.55 9.50
N PHE A 457 -11.46 -30.37 8.32
CA PHE A 457 -12.06 -29.64 7.19
C PHE A 457 -12.28 -30.40 5.85
N ILE A 458 -12.53 -31.72 5.81
CA ILE A 458 -12.52 -32.50 4.54
C ILE A 458 -13.82 -33.25 4.19
N ASN A 459 -14.36 -33.05 2.96
CA ASN A 459 -14.99 -34.08 2.09
C ASN A 459 -15.21 -33.63 0.62
N ILE A 460 -14.74 -34.38 -0.40
CA ILE A 460 -14.40 -33.88 -1.78
C ILE A 460 -15.51 -34.02 -2.87
N ALA A 461 -15.73 -32.96 -3.69
CA ALA A 461 -16.16 -32.98 -5.12
C ALA A 461 -16.07 -31.56 -5.81
N SER A 462 -16.08 -31.49 -7.17
CA SER A 462 -15.44 -30.56 -8.16
C SER A 462 -16.41 -29.56 -8.95
N PRO A 463 -16.10 -28.89 -10.13
CA PRO A 463 -15.74 -27.45 -10.34
C PRO A 463 -16.71 -26.30 -10.72
N ASN A 464 -16.19 -25.04 -10.71
CA ASN A 464 -16.25 -24.04 -11.82
C ASN A 464 -15.14 -22.94 -11.80
N ASP A 465 -14.90 -22.30 -12.96
CA ASP A 465 -13.94 -21.20 -13.27
C ASP A 465 -14.55 -19.82 -12.94
N LEU A 466 -13.76 -18.90 -12.35
CA LEU A 466 -14.26 -17.60 -11.86
C LEU A 466 -14.07 -16.47 -12.89
N SER A 467 -15.18 -15.91 -13.34
CA SER A 467 -15.23 -14.61 -14.01
C SER A 467 -15.43 -13.50 -12.98
N TYR A 468 -14.57 -12.49 -12.98
CA TYR A 468 -14.81 -11.24 -12.25
C TYR A 468 -15.92 -10.44 -12.94
N PRO A 469 -16.82 -9.78 -12.19
CA PRO A 469 -17.82 -8.92 -12.79
C PRO A 469 -17.14 -7.76 -13.53
N GLU A 470 -17.51 -7.55 -14.80
CA GLU A 470 -17.13 -6.35 -15.54
C GLU A 470 -17.83 -5.14 -14.90
N VAL A 471 -17.04 -4.14 -14.47
CA VAL A 471 -17.57 -2.88 -13.95
C VAL A 471 -18.18 -2.10 -15.12
N TYR A 472 -19.47 -1.81 -15.03
CA TYR A 472 -20.15 -0.92 -15.98
C TYR A 472 -19.80 0.53 -15.62
N CYS A 473 -19.14 1.24 -16.53
CA CYS A 473 -18.90 2.67 -16.38
C CYS A 473 -20.04 3.47 -17.05
N GLU A 474 -20.74 4.28 -16.27
CA GLU A 474 -21.65 5.30 -16.78
C GLU A 474 -20.93 6.65 -16.76
N ARG A 475 -20.74 7.27 -17.94
CA ARG A 475 -20.11 8.60 -18.06
C ARG A 475 -21.07 9.67 -17.56
N GLU A 476 -20.70 10.37 -16.48
CA GLU A 476 -21.41 11.55 -16.01
C GLU A 476 -20.79 12.84 -16.56
N VAL A 477 -21.62 13.82 -16.91
CA VAL A 477 -21.16 15.17 -17.29
C VAL A 477 -20.83 15.92 -16.01
N VAL A 478 -19.55 16.21 -15.77
CA VAL A 478 -19.12 17.06 -14.66
C VAL A 478 -19.71 18.47 -14.87
N PRO A 479 -20.57 18.97 -13.98
CA PRO A 479 -21.11 20.32 -14.10
C PRO A 479 -19.98 21.36 -14.00
N LYS A 480 -20.06 22.44 -14.78
CA LYS A 480 -19.33 23.69 -14.48
C LYS A 480 -19.86 24.22 -13.14
N GLU A 481 -19.37 23.71 -12.02
CA GLU A 481 -19.54 24.43 -10.75
C GLU A 481 -18.70 25.71 -10.82
N GLU A 482 -19.29 26.82 -10.38
CA GLU A 482 -18.54 28.04 -10.10
C GLU A 482 -17.45 27.69 -9.08
N GLU A 483 -16.19 28.04 -9.38
CA GLU A 483 -15.02 27.84 -8.50
C GLU A 483 -15.37 28.18 -7.03
N LYS A 484 -15.80 27.18 -6.25
CA LYS A 484 -16.19 27.37 -4.84
C LYS A 484 -14.99 27.62 -3.92
N TRP A 485 -13.79 27.56 -4.50
CA TRP A 485 -12.49 27.67 -3.84
C TRP A 485 -11.66 28.87 -4.33
N LEU A 486 -12.34 29.91 -4.82
CA LEU A 486 -11.69 31.21 -5.06
C LEU A 486 -11.20 31.78 -3.73
N VAL A 487 -9.90 31.65 -3.49
CA VAL A 487 -9.15 32.65 -2.72
C VAL A 487 -9.48 33.98 -3.38
N ASN A 488 -10.24 34.83 -2.68
CA ASN A 488 -10.58 36.18 -3.14
C ASN A 488 -9.34 36.83 -3.76
N GLY A 489 -9.45 37.23 -5.03
CA GLY A 489 -8.37 37.76 -5.85
C GLY A 489 -7.66 38.98 -5.23
N GLY A 490 -6.72 38.71 -4.34
CA GLY A 490 -6.04 39.73 -3.56
C GLY A 490 -4.75 39.19 -2.96
N GLY A 491 -3.81 38.74 -3.80
CA GLY A 491 -2.36 38.67 -3.51
C GLY A 491 -1.93 38.17 -2.12
N GLY A 492 -2.70 37.28 -1.50
CA GLY A 492 -2.46 36.74 -0.17
C GLY A 492 -1.91 35.33 -0.24
N GLU A 493 -1.21 34.93 0.82
CA GLU A 493 -0.66 33.59 1.02
C GLU A 493 -1.77 32.52 0.94
N MET A 494 -1.58 31.50 0.10
CA MET A 494 -2.50 30.36 0.00
C MET A 494 -2.20 29.38 1.14
N ASP A 495 -3.04 29.37 2.16
CA ASP A 495 -2.95 28.41 3.26
C ASP A 495 -3.54 27.06 2.83
N LEU A 496 -2.67 26.19 2.32
CA LEU A 496 -3.06 24.88 1.80
C LEU A 496 -3.57 23.93 2.91
N GLU A 497 -3.12 24.09 4.16
CA GLU A 497 -3.57 23.28 5.29
C GLU A 497 -5.00 23.64 5.74
N GLN A 498 -5.49 24.83 5.40
CA GLN A 498 -6.91 25.19 5.58
C GLN A 498 -7.79 24.76 4.40
N LEU A 499 -7.20 24.53 3.23
CA LEU A 499 -7.94 24.19 2.00
C LEU A 499 -8.11 22.68 1.80
N TYR A 500 -7.23 21.88 2.39
CA TYR A 500 -7.22 20.43 2.26
C TYR A 500 -7.19 19.78 3.64
N ASP A 501 -7.85 18.63 3.75
CA ASP A 501 -7.96 17.91 5.03
C ASP A 501 -6.66 17.17 5.39
N ASN A 502 -5.83 16.84 4.38
CA ASN A 502 -4.64 16.03 4.55
C ASN A 502 -3.43 16.65 3.84
N VAL A 503 -2.25 16.46 4.42
CA VAL A 503 -0.95 16.84 3.85
C VAL A 503 0.07 15.72 4.03
N GLU A 504 0.77 15.40 2.96
CA GLU A 504 1.88 14.45 2.91
C GLU A 504 3.16 15.20 2.53
N VAL A 505 4.05 15.36 3.50
CA VAL A 505 5.37 15.98 3.28
C VAL A 505 6.31 14.91 2.75
N VAL A 506 6.48 14.88 1.42
CA VAL A 506 7.28 13.86 0.73
C VAL A 506 8.77 14.02 1.05
N ASN A 507 9.26 15.27 1.00
CA ASN A 507 10.60 15.68 1.38
C ASN A 507 10.62 17.19 1.68
N ASP A 508 11.81 17.77 1.83
CA ASP A 508 12.03 19.19 2.10
C ASP A 508 11.57 20.13 0.96
N LYS A 509 11.27 19.58 -0.22
CA LYS A 509 10.92 20.33 -1.44
C LYS A 509 9.55 20.02 -2.01
N VAL A 510 8.93 18.90 -1.64
CA VAL A 510 7.69 18.42 -2.24
C VAL A 510 6.68 18.07 -1.17
N SER A 511 5.46 18.57 -1.33
CA SER A 511 4.33 18.26 -0.46
C SER A 511 3.07 18.05 -1.30
N ILE A 512 2.25 17.07 -0.91
CA ILE A 512 0.99 16.73 -1.56
C ILE A 512 -0.14 17.00 -0.56
N TYR A 513 -1.19 17.67 -1.01
CA TYR A 513 -2.36 18.01 -0.23
C TYR A 513 -3.59 17.38 -0.87
N TYR A 514 -4.50 16.81 -0.08
CA TYR A 514 -5.69 16.18 -0.65
C TYR A 514 -6.90 16.15 0.29
N THR A 515 -8.08 16.17 -0.33
CA THR A 515 -9.39 15.94 0.29
C THR A 515 -10.15 14.93 -0.55
N VAL A 516 -10.79 13.97 0.12
CA VAL A 516 -11.57 12.91 -0.50
C VAL A 516 -13.04 13.08 -0.15
N ASP A 517 -13.86 13.46 -1.13
CA ASP A 517 -15.30 13.56 -0.98
C ASP A 517 -15.95 12.23 -1.42
N SER A 518 -16.27 11.39 -0.45
CA SER A 518 -16.96 10.12 -0.71
C SER A 518 -18.42 10.30 -1.15
N GLY A 519 -19.03 11.46 -0.89
CA GLY A 519 -20.40 11.77 -1.29
C GLY A 519 -20.52 12.08 -2.77
N THR A 520 -19.52 12.76 -3.34
CA THR A 520 -19.43 13.05 -4.79
C THR A 520 -18.51 12.08 -5.53
N SER A 521 -17.80 11.20 -4.81
CA SER A 521 -16.76 10.30 -5.34
C SER A 521 -15.61 11.05 -6.02
N GLU A 522 -15.13 12.11 -5.37
CA GLU A 522 -14.13 13.04 -5.89
C GLU A 522 -12.87 13.09 -5.02
N LEU A 523 -11.73 13.18 -5.69
CA LEU A 523 -10.43 13.49 -5.12
C LEU A 523 -10.06 14.92 -5.52
N HIS A 524 -9.92 15.81 -4.54
CA HIS A 524 -9.31 17.13 -4.74
C HIS A 524 -7.85 17.03 -4.30
N MET A 525 -6.91 17.37 -5.18
CA MET A 525 -5.48 17.23 -4.89
C MET A 525 -4.69 18.47 -5.30
N ALA A 526 -3.62 18.75 -4.56
CA ALA A 526 -2.58 19.69 -4.93
C ALA A 526 -1.19 19.10 -4.71
N ILE A 527 -0.25 19.43 -5.57
CA ILE A 527 1.18 19.15 -5.37
C ILE A 527 1.97 20.45 -5.44
N ARG A 528 2.76 20.70 -4.39
CA ARG A 528 3.68 21.84 -4.28
C ARG A 528 5.11 21.32 -4.41
N ALA A 529 5.90 21.93 -5.28
CA ALA A 529 7.32 21.66 -5.43
C ALA A 529 8.15 22.95 -5.37
N ASP A 530 9.34 22.90 -4.77
CA ASP A 530 10.29 24.01 -4.72
C ASP A 530 11.07 24.15 -6.04
N THR A 531 10.37 24.62 -7.07
CA THR A 531 10.91 24.84 -8.41
C THR A 531 10.24 26.03 -9.10
N GLU A 532 10.82 26.51 -10.20
CA GLU A 532 10.20 27.45 -11.15
C GLU A 532 9.64 26.76 -12.40
N GLY A 533 10.00 25.50 -12.62
CA GLY A 533 9.61 24.78 -13.81
C GLY A 533 8.30 24.03 -13.64
N TRP A 534 8.25 22.83 -14.21
CA TRP A 534 7.06 21.99 -14.20
C TRP A 534 7.02 21.05 -12.98
N VAL A 535 5.80 20.72 -12.57
CA VAL A 535 5.49 19.68 -11.59
C VAL A 535 4.51 18.69 -12.21
N GLY A 536 4.66 17.41 -11.87
CA GLY A 536 3.76 16.35 -12.31
C GLY A 536 3.48 15.37 -11.18
N VAL A 537 2.26 14.84 -11.18
CA VAL A 537 1.81 13.80 -10.27
C VAL A 537 0.99 12.79 -11.05
N GLY A 538 1.08 11.51 -10.69
CA GLY A 538 0.32 10.47 -11.37
C GLY A 538 0.01 9.27 -10.50
N PHE A 539 -0.96 8.48 -10.94
CA PHE A 539 -1.48 7.29 -10.27
C PHE A 539 -1.11 6.04 -11.07
N GLY A 540 -0.71 4.96 -10.39
CA GLY A 540 -0.38 3.71 -11.07
C GLY A 540 0.40 2.75 -10.20
N GLY A 541 1.41 2.09 -10.77
CA GLY A 541 2.23 1.07 -10.08
C GLY A 541 3.46 1.60 -9.34
N GLY A 542 3.50 2.89 -8.99
CA GLY A 542 4.67 3.53 -8.39
C GLY A 542 5.86 3.71 -9.35
N LYS A 543 5.64 3.51 -10.65
CA LYS A 543 6.61 3.68 -11.72
C LYS A 543 5.98 4.40 -12.90
N MET A 544 6.81 5.02 -13.75
CA MET A 544 6.32 5.82 -14.87
C MET A 544 5.44 5.00 -15.82
N LYS A 545 5.93 3.87 -16.37
CA LYS A 545 5.14 2.99 -17.26
C LYS A 545 3.82 2.54 -16.60
N GLY A 546 2.71 2.81 -17.27
CA GLY A 546 1.34 2.46 -16.89
C GLY A 546 0.71 3.43 -15.91
N SER A 547 1.24 4.65 -15.78
CA SER A 547 0.67 5.68 -14.91
C SER A 547 -0.14 6.71 -15.69
N ASP A 548 -1.26 7.08 -15.07
CA ASP A 548 -2.14 8.21 -15.38
C ASP A 548 -1.55 9.46 -14.70
N ILE A 549 -1.21 10.51 -15.46
CA ILE A 549 -0.34 11.62 -15.04
C ILE A 549 -0.95 12.97 -15.42
N ILE A 550 -1.07 13.85 -14.43
CA ILE A 550 -1.36 15.27 -14.63
C ILE A 550 -0.08 16.09 -14.40
N MET A 551 0.23 16.99 -15.34
CA MET A 551 1.42 17.85 -15.29
C MET A 551 1.04 19.32 -15.43
N GLY A 552 1.78 20.24 -14.80
CA GLY A 552 1.57 21.67 -14.97
C GLY A 552 2.76 22.56 -14.70
N TRP A 553 2.77 23.74 -15.32
CA TRP A 553 3.80 24.77 -15.20
C TRP A 553 3.25 26.17 -15.52
N VAL A 554 4.00 27.21 -15.14
CA VAL A 554 3.70 28.61 -15.51
C VAL A 554 4.83 29.12 -16.41
N ASN A 555 4.48 29.76 -17.53
CA ASN A 555 5.44 30.44 -18.41
C ASN A 555 4.97 31.87 -18.73
N GLU A 556 5.67 32.55 -19.65
CA GLU A 556 5.32 33.92 -20.06
C GLU A 556 3.91 34.04 -20.70
N ASP A 557 3.38 32.95 -21.25
CA ASP A 557 2.07 32.89 -21.91
C ASP A 557 0.92 32.54 -20.94
N GLY A 558 1.22 32.15 -19.71
CA GLY A 558 0.23 31.79 -18.69
C GLY A 558 0.46 30.42 -18.03
N GLY A 559 -0.60 29.86 -17.45
CA GLY A 559 -0.57 28.54 -16.82
C GLY A 559 -0.89 27.43 -17.82
N TRP A 560 -0.20 26.30 -17.68
CA TRP A 560 -0.39 25.12 -18.53
C TRP A 560 -0.62 23.90 -17.65
N VAL A 561 -1.63 23.11 -17.99
CA VAL A 561 -1.90 21.81 -17.38
C VAL A 561 -2.18 20.80 -18.50
N SER A 562 -1.68 19.58 -18.36
CA SER A 562 -1.81 18.53 -19.37
C SER A 562 -2.08 17.19 -18.70
N ASP A 563 -3.17 16.56 -19.10
CA ASP A 563 -3.51 15.17 -18.81
C ASP A 563 -2.74 14.24 -19.76
N ARG A 564 -2.16 13.17 -19.22
CA ARG A 564 -1.17 12.33 -19.90
C ARG A 564 -1.17 10.90 -19.39
N PHE A 565 -0.85 9.98 -20.29
CA PHE A 565 -0.61 8.58 -19.95
C PHE A 565 0.80 8.13 -20.34
N ALA A 566 1.47 7.45 -19.42
CA ALA A 566 2.83 6.96 -19.63
C ALA A 566 2.84 5.51 -20.14
N GLU A 567 2.90 5.30 -21.45
CA GLU A 567 3.03 3.95 -22.04
C GLU A 567 4.38 3.26 -21.73
N GLY A 568 5.36 4.02 -21.25
CA GLY A 568 6.68 3.54 -20.88
C GLY A 568 7.53 4.58 -20.15
N ASN A 569 8.83 4.35 -20.11
CA ASN A 569 9.80 5.22 -19.41
C ASN A 569 10.36 6.32 -20.33
N TRP A 570 9.49 6.93 -21.12
CA TRP A 570 9.77 8.06 -22.02
C TRP A 570 8.66 9.11 -21.85
N GLU A 571 8.77 10.23 -22.54
CA GLU A 571 7.79 11.33 -22.43
C GLU A 571 6.34 10.82 -22.47
N PRO A 572 5.52 11.07 -21.43
CA PRO A 572 4.13 10.59 -21.39
C PRO A 572 3.32 11.20 -22.54
N ALA A 573 2.59 10.35 -23.24
CA ALA A 573 1.71 10.80 -24.30
C ALA A 573 0.55 11.60 -23.69
N VAL A 574 0.07 12.59 -24.42
CA VAL A 574 -1.13 13.32 -24.06
C VAL A 574 -2.30 12.34 -24.01
N ASP A 575 -3.13 12.45 -22.97
CA ASP A 575 -4.38 11.71 -22.96
C ASP A 575 -5.45 12.39 -23.82
N GLU A 576 -6.16 11.57 -24.59
CA GLU A 576 -7.20 12.05 -25.52
C GLU A 576 -8.53 12.32 -24.80
N VAL A 577 -8.73 11.74 -23.62
CA VAL A 577 -9.86 12.03 -22.73
C VAL A 577 -9.34 12.86 -21.57
N GLN A 578 -9.99 14.00 -21.30
CA GLN A 578 -9.67 14.84 -20.15
C GLN A 578 -10.61 14.44 -19.01
N ASP A 579 -10.09 13.69 -18.04
CA ASP A 579 -10.85 13.23 -16.86
C ASP A 579 -10.52 14.04 -15.58
N TYR A 580 -9.57 14.98 -15.68
CA TYR A 580 -9.25 15.95 -14.64
C TYR A 580 -9.95 17.30 -14.90
N TYR A 581 -10.42 17.93 -13.82
CA TYR A 581 -11.12 19.22 -13.88
C TYR A 581 -10.77 20.09 -12.67
N ASN A 582 -11.30 21.33 -12.62
CA ASN A 582 -10.87 22.35 -11.66
C ASN A 582 -9.34 22.56 -11.64
N LEU A 583 -8.75 22.55 -12.83
CA LEU A 583 -7.30 22.61 -13.06
C LEU A 583 -6.77 24.02 -12.78
N ALA A 584 -5.73 24.12 -11.97
CA ALA A 584 -5.03 25.39 -11.76
C ALA A 584 -3.54 25.15 -11.48
N VAL A 585 -2.69 26.04 -12.00
CA VAL A 585 -1.26 26.05 -11.69
C VAL A 585 -0.83 27.44 -11.25
N TYR A 586 0.02 27.49 -10.23
CA TYR A 586 0.53 28.73 -9.66
C TYR A 586 2.05 28.67 -9.57
N SER A 587 2.70 29.80 -9.78
CA SER A 587 4.10 29.99 -9.43
C SER A 587 4.22 31.09 -8.36
N ALA A 588 5.10 30.89 -7.39
CA ALA A 588 5.38 31.87 -6.36
C ALA A 588 6.87 32.14 -6.23
N THR A 589 7.17 33.39 -5.88
CA THR A 589 8.48 33.80 -5.35
C THR A 589 8.28 34.20 -3.89
N CYS A 590 8.99 33.55 -2.97
CA CYS A 590 8.88 33.79 -1.53
C CYS A 590 10.16 34.48 -1.00
N GLU A 591 10.03 35.53 -0.19
CA GLU A 591 11.17 36.18 0.47
C GLU A 591 11.48 35.48 1.80
N VAL A 592 12.73 35.06 2.02
CA VAL A 592 13.11 34.10 3.09
C VAL A 592 13.40 34.76 4.46
N GLU A 593 13.31 36.09 4.61
CA GLU A 593 13.60 36.75 5.91
C GLU A 593 12.34 37.18 6.69
N ASP A 594 12.27 36.78 7.97
CA ASP A 594 11.34 37.23 9.03
C ASP A 594 9.84 37.31 8.65
N GLY A 595 9.26 36.17 8.27
CA GLY A 595 7.80 36.07 8.03
C GLY A 595 7.35 36.66 6.69
N GLY A 596 8.21 36.63 5.68
CA GLY A 596 7.92 37.11 4.32
C GLY A 596 6.80 36.32 3.64
N ALA A 597 5.82 37.04 3.08
CA ALA A 597 4.69 36.47 2.34
C ALA A 597 5.11 36.00 0.94
N CYS A 598 4.69 34.80 0.53
CA CYS A 598 4.84 34.34 -0.85
C CYS A 598 3.91 35.11 -1.80
N GLN A 599 4.46 35.67 -2.88
CA GLN A 599 3.64 36.26 -3.93
C GLN A 599 3.30 35.20 -4.98
N TRP A 600 2.06 34.73 -4.98
CA TRP A 600 1.55 33.75 -5.94
C TRP A 600 1.00 34.43 -7.19
N VAL A 601 1.44 33.99 -8.36
CA VAL A 601 0.89 34.33 -9.66
C VAL A 601 0.07 33.13 -10.14
N LYS A 602 -1.24 33.33 -10.31
CA LYS A 602 -2.11 32.33 -10.95
C LYS A 602 -1.78 32.31 -12.45
N GLY A 603 -1.42 31.15 -12.96
CA GLY A 603 -1.58 30.87 -14.37
C GLY A 603 -2.98 30.28 -14.57
N ASP A 604 -3.90 31.02 -15.18
CA ASP A 604 -5.15 30.40 -15.63
C ASP A 604 -4.76 29.30 -16.63
N ALA A 605 -5.16 28.06 -16.34
CA ALA A 605 -4.81 26.92 -17.18
C ALA A 605 -5.38 27.15 -18.58
N ASN A 606 -4.52 27.27 -19.59
CA ASN A 606 -5.00 27.27 -20.97
C ASN A 606 -5.66 25.92 -21.24
N PRO A 607 -6.99 25.88 -21.44
CA PRO A 607 -7.71 24.64 -21.59
C PRO A 607 -7.31 23.98 -22.90
N VAL A 608 -6.96 22.71 -22.82
CA VAL A 608 -6.99 21.83 -23.98
C VAL A 608 -8.45 21.39 -24.05
N ASP A 609 -9.19 22.03 -24.95
CA ASP A 609 -10.62 21.85 -25.22
C ASP A 609 -11.60 22.12 -24.05
N GLU A 610 -12.02 23.38 -23.97
CA GLU A 610 -13.07 23.89 -23.07
C GLU A 610 -14.50 23.43 -23.43
N ASP A 611 -14.65 22.56 -24.43
CA ASP A 611 -15.90 21.90 -24.81
C ASP A 611 -15.88 20.43 -24.35
N VAL A 612 -16.20 20.17 -23.08
CA VAL A 612 -16.37 18.80 -22.55
C VAL A 612 -17.60 18.15 -23.20
N VAL A 613 -17.40 17.56 -24.37
CA VAL A 613 -18.24 16.49 -24.91
C VAL A 613 -17.47 15.20 -24.68
N LEU A 614 -17.85 14.45 -23.64
CA LEU A 614 -17.37 13.09 -23.41
C LEU A 614 -17.83 12.22 -24.60
N GLY A 615 -16.99 12.12 -25.64
CA GLY A 615 -17.34 11.60 -26.95
C GLY A 615 -17.84 10.16 -26.93
N ALA A 616 -19.03 9.93 -27.49
CA ALA A 616 -19.63 8.62 -27.65
C ALA A 616 -18.84 7.73 -28.64
N GLY A 617 -18.49 6.51 -28.24
CA GLY A 617 -17.78 5.57 -29.11
C GLY A 617 -17.82 4.11 -28.66
N ALA A 618 -18.80 3.37 -29.19
CA ALA A 618 -18.90 1.92 -29.39
C ALA A 618 -18.32 0.96 -28.33
N GLY A 619 -19.22 0.25 -27.64
CA GLY A 619 -18.89 -0.86 -26.74
C GLY A 619 -18.01 -1.95 -27.37
N LYS A 620 -17.04 -2.44 -26.59
CA LYS A 620 -16.19 -3.57 -26.91
C LYS A 620 -17.01 -4.87 -26.87
N LYS A 621 -17.14 -5.53 -28.03
CA LYS A 621 -17.22 -6.99 -28.08
C LYS A 621 -15.82 -7.53 -27.80
N SER A 622 -15.64 -8.25 -26.69
CA SER A 622 -14.44 -9.05 -26.47
C SER A 622 -14.36 -10.19 -27.50
N GLY A 623 -13.14 -10.45 -27.97
CA GLY A 623 -12.85 -11.35 -29.08
C GLY A 623 -13.30 -12.80 -28.82
N GLY A 624 -14.41 -13.18 -29.44
CA GLY A 624 -14.71 -14.57 -29.71
C GLY A 624 -13.80 -15.09 -30.82
N THR A 625 -13.19 -16.24 -30.56
CA THR A 625 -12.39 -17.04 -31.49
C THR A 625 -13.08 -17.11 -32.86
N ALA A 626 -12.47 -16.53 -33.89
CA ALA A 626 -12.93 -16.71 -35.27
C ALA A 626 -12.66 -18.16 -35.68
N LEU A 627 -13.66 -19.03 -35.51
CA LEU A 627 -13.69 -20.34 -36.13
C LEU A 627 -13.78 -20.11 -37.65
N VAL A 628 -12.68 -20.34 -38.37
CA VAL A 628 -12.65 -20.34 -39.83
C VAL A 628 -13.47 -21.55 -40.31
N LEU A 629 -14.77 -21.33 -40.51
CA LEU A 629 -15.64 -22.23 -41.23
C LEU A 629 -15.33 -22.10 -42.72
N VAL A 630 -14.61 -23.10 -43.25
CA VAL A 630 -14.41 -23.30 -44.68
C VAL A 630 -15.78 -23.53 -45.33
N GLY A 631 -16.35 -22.46 -45.89
CA GLY A 631 -17.55 -22.50 -46.69
C GLY A 631 -17.27 -23.11 -48.06
N VAL A 632 -17.68 -24.37 -48.24
CA VAL A 632 -17.72 -25.06 -49.53
C VAL A 632 -18.67 -24.32 -50.47
N VAL A 633 -18.13 -23.85 -51.58
CA VAL A 633 -18.84 -23.23 -52.70
C VAL A 633 -19.72 -24.28 -53.38
N LEU A 634 -21.02 -24.05 -53.42
CA LEU A 634 -21.96 -24.75 -54.31
C LEU A 634 -22.94 -23.73 -54.91
N MET A 635 -22.49 -23.05 -55.96
CA MET A 635 -23.37 -22.41 -56.93
C MET A 635 -23.86 -23.47 -57.92
N GLY A 636 -25.12 -23.87 -57.77
CA GLY A 636 -25.86 -24.56 -58.81
C GLY A 636 -26.47 -23.54 -59.77
N LEU A 637 -25.98 -23.51 -61.01
CA LEU A 637 -26.70 -22.98 -62.16
C LEU A 637 -26.57 -23.98 -63.32
N LEU A 638 -27.69 -24.66 -63.56
CA LEU A 638 -28.28 -24.97 -64.86
C LEU A 638 -27.37 -25.45 -66.01
N TRP A 639 -27.57 -26.73 -66.36
CA TRP A 639 -27.81 -27.22 -67.72
C TRP A 639 -26.87 -26.69 -68.83
N PHE A 640 -25.86 -27.48 -69.20
CA PHE A 640 -25.80 -28.26 -70.45
C PHE A 640 -24.54 -29.15 -70.46
#